data_AF-A0A7I8EZI7-F1
#
_entry.id   AF-A0A7I8EZI7-F1
#
_cell.length_a   1.000
_cell.length_b   1.000
_cell.length_c   1.000
_cell.angle_alpha   90.00
_cell.angle_beta   90.00
_cell.angle_gamma   90.00
#
_symmetry.space_group_name_H-M   'P 1'
#
loop_
_entity.id
_entity.type
_entity.pdbx_description
1 polymer ?
#
loop_
_entity_poly.entity_id
_entity_poly.type
_entity_poly.pdbx_seq_one_letter_code
_entity_poly.pdbx_strand_id
1 'polypeptide(L)'
;MRKVETQSTQEWDTGVVSIESPSRPVRLVFTNPQQREDHIQSFFVWLPNILHDAPNIHWEQLPSVVMGYLIRTVADHPDAIAITLAVGSAMGGMKVKALYTTCKDITRLLRLLRKECGITTLAQLSGRTIWDRFVERKSLSGGDLNMLKCYDALASTYRRAFESELTERQKMIWQPYLLPPLPVRFLTKKAQKYAVATAGKNRRKEQTEVLLPLFPLLVEIAQLRKQAAERLVREFRKQRNRVLAGEIDLPYQFEYQDRQFSVSEHAAALSDVRLIERPLTLLFTLWDRIHWVKNHSELYNPWVHKDVERQQRAYAPEHTTYFLQYEGPSEDLLWCGDLIEQQLLEQDTRQGFFISRSALLTPADSDAKWLRSARKLSDAVLFEPESLYRGALFATALATLSLTNGSRVSELLQVSASRFETMVVDELKKGQPTGRKIGLCVQKLLPKGYTHESERQFFLISEMAVRHLKEIGELLRAEYGGIIPVVHPQPQIGKAEDLLPEPYFFQWAVSQDGRLGHLSSRDVARLLRFLFHGLTLTTKNGEPIRIAPHLLRHVLATHARTVQNMPAEALAYLLHHRVTLSGSPYALTLPEATAYYSRLPVAKLLALLFEAQSQLSSGQNHSYLPAPSPQTLEQMDETQRTQFERCGMVGPTVLGFCSAGTCVRPNNRGICANCPYLVPHYSNLTKAKIWRRLYGLQVKLHDDQGHAVDAAQARSVVQYLDDMIRLMEIQICTRQDGGYLPFADTLLPHAQDEEGDGL
;
A
#
# COMPACT_ATOMS: atom_id res chain seq x y z
N MET A 1 72.78 56.56 15.99
CA MET A 1 73.91 56.30 15.06
C MET A 1 74.31 54.84 15.17
N ARG A 2 74.41 54.08 14.05
CA ARG A 2 74.95 52.69 13.95
C ARG A 2 74.17 51.63 14.79
N LYS A 3 73.92 50.39 14.36
CA LYS A 3 73.95 49.64 13.07
C LYS A 3 72.79 48.60 13.19
N VAL A 4 71.94 48.35 12.19
CA VAL A 4 72.16 47.54 10.97
C VAL A 4 72.43 46.05 11.27
N GLU A 5 71.35 45.23 11.18
CA GLU A 5 71.19 43.96 10.41
C GLU A 5 72.12 42.74 10.69
N THR A 6 71.74 41.46 10.48
CA THR A 6 70.49 40.79 10.00
C THR A 6 70.43 39.29 10.43
N GLN A 7 69.23 38.68 10.36
CA GLN A 7 68.94 37.23 10.10
C GLN A 7 69.40 36.16 11.14
N SER A 8 68.52 35.30 11.70
CA SER A 8 67.77 34.14 11.14
C SER A 8 68.51 32.81 11.43
N THR A 9 67.92 31.68 11.87
CA THR A 9 66.51 31.22 11.86
C THR A 9 66.28 30.15 12.98
N GLN A 10 65.02 29.69 13.14
CA GLN A 10 64.55 28.55 13.96
C GLN A 10 64.49 28.74 15.49
N GLU A 11 63.28 28.89 16.01
CA GLU A 11 62.91 28.58 17.41
C GLU A 11 62.28 27.19 17.49
N TRP A 12 62.25 26.59 18.68
CA TRP A 12 61.70 25.25 18.93
C TRP A 12 60.37 25.32 19.68
N ASP A 13 59.38 24.55 19.22
CA ASP A 13 58.05 24.45 19.83
C ASP A 13 58.09 23.49 21.05
N THR A 14 57.69 23.98 22.22
CA THR A 14 57.78 23.23 23.48
C THR A 14 56.45 22.54 23.82
N GLY A 15 56.34 21.26 23.46
CA GLY A 15 55.10 20.49 23.57
C GLY A 15 54.54 20.37 25.00
N VAL A 16 53.30 20.83 25.18
CA VAL A 16 52.49 20.57 26.39
C VAL A 16 51.59 19.35 26.14
N VAL A 17 51.88 18.24 26.83
CA VAL A 17 51.11 16.99 26.69
C VAL A 17 49.72 17.16 27.30
N SER A 18 48.72 17.35 26.44
CA SER A 18 47.31 17.28 26.84
C SER A 18 46.88 15.82 26.94
N ILE A 19 46.39 15.40 28.11
CA ILE A 19 45.91 14.03 28.33
C ILE A 19 44.54 13.91 27.66
N GLU A 20 44.50 13.30 26.48
CA GLU A 20 43.24 13.00 25.79
C GLU A 20 42.39 12.05 26.64
N SER A 21 41.16 12.46 26.94
CA SER A 21 40.16 11.55 27.50
C SER A 21 39.80 10.50 26.46
N PRO A 22 39.76 9.20 26.80
CA PRO A 22 39.54 8.13 25.81
C PRO A 22 38.21 8.35 25.08
N SER A 23 38.30 8.47 23.76
CA SER A 23 37.14 8.69 22.90
C SER A 23 36.14 7.55 23.08
N ARG A 24 34.85 7.90 23.22
CA ARG A 24 33.78 6.89 23.33
C ARG A 24 33.85 5.99 22.09
N PRO A 25 33.92 4.66 22.23
CA PRO A 25 34.13 3.75 21.11
C PRO A 25 33.05 3.97 20.05
N VAL A 26 33.48 4.30 18.83
CA VAL A 26 32.58 4.69 17.73
C VAL A 26 31.66 3.50 17.43
N ARG A 27 30.36 3.68 17.68
CA ARG A 27 29.38 2.61 17.60
C ARG A 27 29.11 2.22 16.14
N LEU A 28 29.90 1.26 15.64
CA LEU A 28 29.86 0.76 14.26
C LEU A 28 28.44 0.56 13.72
N VAL A 29 28.18 1.12 12.54
CA VAL A 29 26.86 1.17 11.93
C VAL A 29 26.80 0.14 10.81
N PHE A 30 26.41 -1.09 11.15
CA PHE A 30 26.33 -2.28 10.26
C PHE A 30 25.41 -2.16 9.01
N THR A 31 24.90 -0.97 8.71
CA THR A 31 24.24 -0.58 7.45
C THR A 31 25.07 0.37 6.57
N ASN A 32 26.20 0.91 7.06
CA ASN A 32 27.11 1.75 6.29
C ASN A 32 28.12 0.86 5.52
N PRO A 33 28.14 0.91 4.17
CA PRO A 33 29.09 0.13 3.39
C PRO A 33 30.54 0.65 3.47
N GLN A 34 30.78 1.91 3.85
CA GLN A 34 32.15 2.45 4.02
C GLN A 34 32.89 1.78 5.18
N GLN A 35 32.17 1.40 6.23
CA GLN A 35 32.70 0.68 7.40
C GLN A 35 32.78 -0.85 7.16
N ARG A 36 32.80 -1.33 5.91
CA ARG A 36 32.75 -2.78 5.62
C ARG A 36 33.90 -3.54 6.26
N GLU A 37 35.11 -2.99 6.23
CA GLU A 37 36.27 -3.63 6.86
C GLU A 37 36.12 -3.68 8.38
N ASP A 38 35.76 -2.56 9.03
CA ASP A 38 35.48 -2.50 10.47
C ASP A 38 34.43 -3.54 10.90
N HIS A 39 33.41 -3.78 10.05
CA HIS A 39 32.39 -4.79 10.27
C HIS A 39 32.92 -6.23 10.13
N ILE A 40 33.83 -6.49 9.19
CA ILE A 40 34.51 -7.78 9.02
C ILE A 40 35.41 -8.05 10.22
N GLN A 41 36.29 -7.10 10.57
CA GLN A 41 37.19 -7.18 11.72
C GLN A 41 36.42 -7.43 13.03
N SER A 42 35.37 -6.62 13.29
CA SER A 42 34.53 -6.78 14.48
C SER A 42 33.71 -8.07 14.49
N PHE A 43 33.45 -8.66 13.32
CA PHE A 43 32.82 -9.97 13.24
C PHE A 43 33.80 -11.09 13.56
N PHE A 44 35.02 -11.07 13.02
CA PHE A 44 36.05 -12.08 13.33
C PHE A 44 36.54 -12.01 14.79
N VAL A 45 36.60 -10.83 15.40
CA VAL A 45 36.88 -10.66 16.84
C VAL A 45 35.79 -11.28 17.73
N TRP A 46 34.55 -11.35 17.24
CA TRP A 46 33.42 -11.98 17.96
C TRP A 46 33.22 -13.46 17.61
N LEU A 47 33.56 -13.88 16.39
CA LEU A 47 33.27 -15.20 15.83
C LEU A 47 33.89 -16.29 16.72
N PRO A 48 33.09 -17.21 17.32
CA PRO A 48 33.62 -18.26 18.18
C PRO A 48 34.69 -19.09 17.47
N ASN A 49 35.87 -19.25 18.10
CA ASN A 49 37.09 -19.79 17.47
C ASN A 49 36.87 -21.02 16.57
N ILE A 50 36.07 -21.98 17.02
CA ILE A 50 35.76 -23.21 16.25
C ILE A 50 35.18 -22.91 14.85
N LEU A 51 34.44 -21.81 14.67
CA LEU A 51 33.86 -21.41 13.40
C LEU A 51 34.84 -20.76 12.43
N HIS A 52 36.04 -20.34 12.86
CA HIS A 52 37.07 -19.86 11.93
C HIS A 52 37.51 -21.00 10.99
N ASP A 53 37.58 -22.22 11.53
CA ASP A 53 37.87 -23.46 10.79
C ASP A 53 36.62 -24.07 10.10
N ALA A 54 35.52 -23.33 9.94
CA ALA A 54 34.31 -23.83 9.29
C ALA A 54 34.53 -24.01 7.77
N PRO A 55 34.55 -25.25 7.26
CA PRO A 55 34.91 -25.50 5.87
C PRO A 55 33.88 -24.87 4.92
N ASN A 56 34.38 -24.28 3.84
CA ASN A 56 33.60 -23.69 2.75
C ASN A 56 32.67 -22.53 3.18
N ILE A 57 32.86 -21.93 4.36
CA ILE A 57 32.14 -20.72 4.80
C ILE A 57 33.06 -19.50 4.76
N HIS A 58 32.93 -18.73 3.69
CA HIS A 58 33.58 -17.44 3.48
C HIS A 58 32.96 -16.32 4.35
N TRP A 59 33.29 -16.29 5.64
CA TRP A 59 32.73 -15.32 6.60
C TRP A 59 32.93 -13.85 6.19
N GLU A 60 34.01 -13.54 5.47
CA GLU A 60 34.30 -12.24 4.87
C GLU A 60 33.26 -11.79 3.83
N GLN A 61 32.44 -12.70 3.31
CA GLN A 61 31.32 -12.43 2.41
C GLN A 61 29.99 -12.24 3.16
N LEU A 62 29.90 -12.58 4.45
CA LEU A 62 28.65 -12.51 5.21
C LEU A 62 28.16 -11.04 5.31
N PRO A 63 26.92 -10.70 4.93
CA PRO A 63 26.49 -9.30 4.82
C PRO A 63 26.54 -8.55 6.17
N SER A 64 26.98 -7.28 6.15
CA SER A 64 27.19 -6.48 7.38
C SER A 64 25.96 -6.44 8.29
N VAL A 65 24.75 -6.34 7.72
CA VAL A 65 23.49 -6.35 8.50
C VAL A 65 23.24 -7.67 9.24
N VAL A 66 23.77 -8.79 8.74
CA VAL A 66 23.71 -10.11 9.38
C VAL A 66 24.80 -10.23 10.44
N MET A 67 26.05 -9.86 10.13
CA MET A 67 27.15 -9.75 11.11
C MET A 67 26.72 -8.93 12.33
N GLY A 68 26.17 -7.73 12.11
CA GLY A 68 25.69 -6.84 13.16
C GLY A 68 24.49 -7.37 13.94
N TYR A 69 23.67 -8.27 13.38
CA TYR A 69 22.63 -8.96 14.14
C TYR A 69 23.20 -10.10 15.00
N LEU A 70 24.16 -10.85 14.45
CA LEU A 70 24.83 -11.93 15.17
C LEU A 70 25.55 -11.39 16.41
N ILE A 71 26.43 -10.39 16.24
CA ILE A 71 27.17 -9.72 17.32
C ILE A 71 26.22 -9.10 18.36
N ARG A 72 25.14 -8.42 17.95
CA ARG A 72 24.27 -7.66 18.87
C ARG A 72 23.08 -8.43 19.45
N THR A 73 22.82 -9.66 19.02
CA THR A 73 21.57 -10.38 19.39
C THR A 73 21.71 -11.91 19.45
N VAL A 74 22.79 -12.48 18.92
CA VAL A 74 23.11 -13.92 18.97
C VAL A 74 24.33 -14.24 19.84
N ALA A 75 25.22 -13.27 20.09
CA ALA A 75 26.37 -13.40 21.01
C ALA A 75 26.04 -14.12 22.32
N ASP A 76 25.09 -13.58 23.10
CA ASP A 76 24.70 -14.12 24.41
C ASP A 76 23.70 -15.30 24.31
N HIS A 77 23.58 -15.93 23.14
CA HIS A 77 22.64 -17.03 22.93
C HIS A 77 23.32 -18.39 23.19
N PRO A 78 22.70 -19.31 23.96
CA PRO A 78 23.29 -20.63 24.21
C PRO A 78 23.48 -21.49 22.95
N ASP A 79 22.81 -21.13 21.84
CA ASP A 79 22.97 -21.77 20.53
C ASP A 79 23.75 -20.89 19.53
N ALA A 80 24.57 -19.93 19.99
CA ALA A 80 25.25 -18.95 19.13
C ALA A 80 26.05 -19.61 17.99
N ILE A 81 26.82 -20.66 18.30
CA ILE A 81 27.61 -21.40 17.31
C ILE A 81 26.70 -22.03 16.25
N ALA A 82 25.64 -22.73 16.67
CA ALA A 82 24.72 -23.42 15.77
C ALA A 82 23.90 -22.47 14.88
N ILE A 83 23.46 -21.32 15.42
CA ILE A 83 22.79 -20.27 14.64
C ILE A 83 23.75 -19.68 13.60
N THR A 84 24.97 -19.37 14.01
CA THR A 84 25.98 -18.73 13.14
C THR A 84 26.41 -19.68 12.03
N LEU A 85 26.69 -20.95 12.36
CA LEU A 85 27.00 -22.02 11.41
C LEU A 85 25.87 -22.18 10.38
N ALA A 86 24.63 -22.38 10.83
CA ALA A 86 23.49 -22.58 9.93
C ALA A 86 23.21 -21.36 9.03
N VAL A 87 23.49 -20.14 9.49
CA VAL A 87 23.39 -18.91 8.69
C VAL A 87 24.55 -18.82 7.69
N GLY A 88 25.78 -19.16 8.08
CA GLY A 88 26.93 -19.26 7.17
C GLY A 88 26.69 -20.26 6.03
N SER A 89 26.29 -21.49 6.36
CA SER A 89 25.92 -22.53 5.37
C SER A 89 24.76 -22.15 4.44
N ALA A 90 24.00 -21.10 4.74
CA ALA A 90 22.89 -20.61 3.93
C ALA A 90 23.22 -19.36 3.10
N MET A 91 24.36 -18.68 3.32
CA MET A 91 24.57 -17.32 2.81
C MET A 91 24.70 -17.25 1.28
N GLY A 92 25.37 -18.21 0.64
CA GLY A 92 25.46 -18.30 -0.83
C GLY A 92 24.13 -18.70 -1.50
N GLY A 93 23.17 -19.24 -0.74
CA GLY A 93 21.86 -19.69 -1.23
C GLY A 93 20.69 -18.77 -0.83
N MET A 94 20.94 -17.62 -0.21
CA MET A 94 19.91 -16.68 0.22
C MET A 94 20.27 -15.23 -0.07
N LYS A 95 19.31 -14.49 -0.63
CA LYS A 95 19.36 -13.01 -0.68
C LYS A 95 19.55 -12.40 0.71
N VAL A 96 20.26 -11.28 0.79
CA VAL A 96 20.69 -10.64 2.07
C VAL A 96 19.51 -10.44 3.02
N LYS A 97 18.39 -9.91 2.52
CA LYS A 97 17.18 -9.73 3.34
C LYS A 97 16.57 -11.05 3.82
N ALA A 98 16.60 -12.10 2.99
CA ALA A 98 16.07 -13.41 3.34
C ALA A 98 16.96 -14.08 4.40
N LEU A 99 18.27 -14.01 4.25
CA LEU A 99 19.26 -14.50 5.21
C LEU A 99 19.11 -13.81 6.58
N TYR A 100 19.02 -12.48 6.60
CA TYR A 100 18.78 -11.70 7.82
C TYR A 100 17.46 -12.07 8.51
N THR A 101 16.39 -12.26 7.75
CA THR A 101 15.07 -12.63 8.29
C THR A 101 15.09 -14.06 8.84
N THR A 102 15.73 -14.99 8.13
CA THR A 102 15.95 -16.38 8.56
C THR A 102 16.77 -16.43 9.84
N CYS A 103 17.89 -15.68 9.92
CA CYS A 103 18.73 -15.54 11.12
C CYS A 103 17.93 -15.03 12.33
N LYS A 104 17.06 -14.03 12.13
CA LYS A 104 16.18 -13.51 13.18
C LYS A 104 15.13 -14.53 13.63
N ASP A 105 14.50 -15.23 12.68
CA ASP A 105 13.41 -16.17 12.96
C ASP A 105 13.92 -17.48 13.59
N ILE A 106 15.11 -17.99 13.21
CA ILE A 106 15.75 -19.14 13.88
C ILE A 106 16.14 -18.79 15.32
N THR A 107 16.77 -17.63 15.53
CA THR A 107 17.14 -17.14 16.86
C THR A 107 15.91 -16.98 17.76
N ARG A 108 14.81 -16.44 17.22
CA ARG A 108 13.55 -16.31 17.95
C ARG A 108 12.94 -17.67 18.28
N LEU A 109 12.95 -18.62 17.35
CA LEU A 109 12.39 -19.96 17.57
C LEU A 109 13.17 -20.72 18.65
N LEU A 110 14.51 -20.70 18.62
CA LEU A 110 15.32 -21.37 19.63
C LEU A 110 15.15 -20.74 21.03
N ARG A 111 15.06 -19.41 21.13
CA ARG A 111 14.67 -18.73 22.38
C ARG A 111 13.31 -19.20 22.91
N LEU A 112 12.32 -19.39 22.05
CA LEU A 112 10.99 -19.90 22.43
C LEU A 112 11.05 -21.37 22.86
N LEU A 113 11.76 -22.24 22.12
CA LEU A 113 11.89 -23.66 22.46
C LEU A 113 12.65 -23.87 23.78
N ARG A 114 13.64 -23.03 24.09
CA ARG A 114 14.32 -23.01 25.39
C ARG A 114 13.40 -22.53 26.50
N LYS A 115 12.81 -21.34 26.37
CA LYS A 115 11.94 -20.73 27.39
C LYS A 115 10.65 -21.53 27.66
N GLU A 116 10.00 -22.02 26.61
CA GLU A 116 8.68 -22.63 26.70
C GLU A 116 8.77 -24.15 26.78
N CYS A 117 9.50 -24.80 25.86
CA CYS A 117 9.55 -26.27 25.80
C CYS A 117 10.61 -26.88 26.73
N GLY A 118 11.54 -26.08 27.26
CA GLY A 118 12.52 -26.48 28.27
C GLY A 118 13.77 -27.17 27.72
N ILE A 119 14.16 -26.95 26.46
CA ILE A 119 15.33 -27.63 25.90
C ILE A 119 16.64 -27.13 26.53
N THR A 120 17.51 -28.05 26.89
CA THR A 120 18.87 -27.77 27.39
C THR A 120 19.91 -27.93 26.28
N THR A 121 19.75 -28.91 25.38
CA THR A 121 20.66 -29.17 24.25
C THR A 121 19.91 -29.30 22.93
N LEU A 122 20.55 -28.92 21.82
CA LEU A 122 19.94 -28.99 20.48
C LEU A 122 19.56 -30.42 20.07
N ALA A 123 20.31 -31.44 20.53
CA ALA A 123 20.02 -32.85 20.24
C ALA A 123 18.61 -33.31 20.67
N GLN A 124 17.98 -32.62 21.62
CA GLN A 124 16.59 -32.89 22.03
C GLN A 124 15.58 -32.55 20.91
N LEU A 125 15.95 -31.71 19.93
CA LEU A 125 15.15 -31.39 18.75
C LEU A 125 15.15 -32.49 17.68
N SER A 126 16.02 -33.51 17.79
CA SER A 126 15.91 -34.73 16.98
C SER A 126 14.64 -35.54 17.32
N GLY A 127 14.11 -35.36 18.54
CA GLY A 127 12.92 -36.04 19.03
C GLY A 127 11.62 -35.29 18.70
N ARG A 128 10.56 -36.06 18.35
CA ARG A 128 9.21 -35.53 18.09
C ARG A 128 8.58 -34.81 19.29
N THR A 129 8.93 -35.20 20.52
CA THR A 129 8.27 -34.78 21.77
C THR A 129 8.33 -33.27 22.02
N ILE A 130 9.45 -32.62 21.74
CA ILE A 130 9.58 -31.16 21.86
C ILE A 130 8.72 -30.43 20.82
N TRP A 131 8.72 -30.92 19.58
CA TRP A 131 7.99 -30.33 18.47
C TRP A 131 6.47 -30.45 18.64
N ASP A 132 5.97 -31.61 19.07
CA ASP A 132 4.55 -31.79 19.36
C ASP A 132 4.13 -30.92 20.57
N ARG A 133 4.94 -30.85 21.64
CA ARG A 133 4.75 -29.92 22.79
C ARG A 133 4.69 -28.44 22.39
N PHE A 134 5.47 -28.02 21.39
CA PHE A 134 5.47 -26.64 20.89
C PHE A 134 4.18 -26.26 20.16
N VAL A 135 3.51 -27.24 19.52
CA VAL A 135 2.26 -27.04 18.77
C VAL A 135 1.04 -27.22 19.66
N GLU A 136 1.04 -28.22 20.54
CA GLU A 136 -0.09 -28.51 21.43
C GLU A 136 -0.34 -27.39 22.46
N ARG A 137 0.66 -26.54 22.73
CA ARG A 137 0.53 -25.36 23.60
C ARG A 137 -0.09 -24.13 22.95
N LYS A 138 -0.19 -24.05 21.62
CA LYS A 138 -0.72 -22.84 20.94
C LYS A 138 -1.22 -23.12 19.52
N SER A 139 -2.37 -22.53 19.18
CA SER A 139 -2.80 -22.37 17.79
C SER A 139 -1.73 -21.58 17.01
N LEU A 140 -0.99 -22.27 16.14
CA LEU A 140 0.15 -21.68 15.43
C LEU A 140 -0.28 -20.51 14.55
N SER A 141 0.31 -19.34 14.77
CA SER A 141 0.12 -18.22 13.86
C SER A 141 0.85 -18.46 12.54
N GLY A 142 0.49 -17.69 11.50
CA GLY A 142 1.27 -17.64 10.26
C GLY A 142 2.73 -17.20 10.47
N GLY A 143 3.03 -16.53 11.59
CA GLY A 143 4.40 -16.19 12.02
C GLY A 143 5.15 -17.40 12.58
N ASP A 144 4.54 -18.18 13.49
CA ASP A 144 5.15 -19.42 14.01
C ASP A 144 5.41 -20.42 12.88
N LEU A 145 4.45 -20.57 11.97
CA LEU A 145 4.61 -21.40 10.78
C LEU A 145 5.69 -20.89 9.81
N ASN A 146 6.05 -19.61 9.82
CA ASN A 146 7.21 -19.11 9.06
C ASN A 146 8.53 -19.35 9.78
N MET A 147 8.59 -19.19 11.11
CA MET A 147 9.77 -19.57 11.90
C MET A 147 10.10 -21.06 11.71
N LEU A 148 9.08 -21.94 11.75
CA LEU A 148 9.25 -23.37 11.49
C LEU A 148 9.70 -23.71 10.06
N LYS A 149 9.31 -22.92 9.04
CA LYS A 149 9.85 -23.08 7.66
C LYS A 149 11.30 -22.61 7.55
N CYS A 150 11.67 -21.54 8.24
CA CYS A 150 13.05 -21.07 8.26
C CYS A 150 13.96 -22.11 8.92
N TYR A 151 13.51 -22.68 10.06
CA TYR A 151 14.16 -23.83 10.69
C TYR A 151 14.29 -25.02 9.73
N ASP A 152 13.19 -25.45 9.07
CA ASP A 152 13.22 -26.57 8.12
C ASP A 152 14.19 -26.31 6.95
N ALA A 153 14.20 -25.11 6.37
CA ALA A 153 15.12 -24.78 5.29
C ALA A 153 16.59 -24.91 5.72
N LEU A 154 16.95 -24.38 6.90
CA LEU A 154 18.31 -24.52 7.45
C LEU A 154 18.64 -25.98 7.79
N ALA A 155 17.81 -26.63 8.61
CA ALA A 155 18.06 -27.96 9.17
C ALA A 155 17.86 -29.11 8.17
N SER A 156 17.14 -28.90 7.07
CA SER A 156 16.89 -29.92 6.04
C SER A 156 17.63 -29.66 4.73
N THR A 157 17.77 -28.41 4.25
CA THR A 157 18.36 -28.12 2.93
C THR A 157 19.81 -27.65 3.05
N TYR A 158 20.06 -26.53 3.73
CA TYR A 158 21.40 -25.95 3.81
C TYR A 158 22.35 -26.79 4.67
N ARG A 159 21.84 -27.45 5.71
CA ARG A 159 22.53 -28.52 6.46
C ARG A 159 23.09 -29.59 5.50
N ARG A 160 22.25 -30.10 4.58
CA ARG A 160 22.64 -31.19 3.67
C ARG A 160 23.67 -30.76 2.62
N ALA A 161 23.61 -29.52 2.15
CA ALA A 161 24.65 -28.97 1.27
C ALA A 161 26.00 -28.96 2.00
N PHE A 162 26.06 -28.33 3.18
CA PHE A 162 27.26 -28.29 4.03
C PHE A 162 27.76 -29.70 4.38
N GLU A 163 26.90 -30.60 4.87
CA GLU A 163 27.26 -32.00 5.21
C GLU A 163 27.80 -32.80 4.03
N SER A 164 27.39 -32.49 2.79
CA SER A 164 27.84 -33.22 1.59
C SER A 164 29.28 -32.88 1.19
N GLU A 165 29.82 -31.77 1.70
CA GLU A 165 31.17 -31.28 1.43
C GLU A 165 32.17 -31.63 2.55
N LEU A 166 31.69 -32.25 3.65
CA LEU A 166 32.52 -32.63 4.79
C LEU A 166 33.17 -34.01 4.62
N THR A 167 34.44 -34.13 5.03
CA THR A 167 35.07 -35.43 5.35
C THR A 167 34.45 -36.04 6.62
N GLU A 168 34.55 -37.36 6.80
CA GLU A 168 34.04 -38.04 8.01
C GLU A 168 34.59 -37.48 9.32
N ARG A 169 35.87 -37.09 9.35
CA ARG A 169 36.48 -36.43 10.52
C ARG A 169 35.85 -35.07 10.81
N GLN A 170 35.53 -34.28 9.78
CA GLN A 170 34.82 -33.01 9.94
C GLN A 170 33.36 -33.24 10.37
N LYS A 171 32.67 -34.25 9.85
CA LYS A 171 31.30 -34.59 10.29
C LYS A 171 31.24 -34.85 11.80
N MET A 172 32.20 -35.59 12.35
CA MET A 172 32.29 -35.83 13.80
C MET A 172 32.46 -34.53 14.62
N ILE A 173 33.25 -33.56 14.12
CA ILE A 173 33.47 -32.26 14.77
C ILE A 173 32.21 -31.38 14.70
N TRP A 174 31.52 -31.36 13.55
CA TRP A 174 30.41 -30.45 13.30
C TRP A 174 29.06 -30.94 13.81
N GLN A 175 28.84 -32.25 13.92
CA GLN A 175 27.56 -32.85 14.31
C GLN A 175 26.89 -32.25 15.56
N PRO A 176 27.60 -31.87 16.65
CA PRO A 176 26.97 -31.24 17.83
C PRO A 176 26.34 -29.87 17.58
N TYR A 177 26.78 -29.17 16.53
CA TYR A 177 26.38 -27.79 16.20
C TYR A 177 25.36 -27.72 15.06
N LEU A 178 25.11 -28.83 14.35
CA LEU A 178 24.13 -28.88 13.25
C LEU A 178 22.69 -28.98 13.79
N LEU A 179 21.82 -28.07 13.34
CA LEU A 179 20.38 -28.09 13.67
C LEU A 179 19.76 -29.45 13.26
N PRO A 180 19.10 -30.19 14.17
CA PRO A 180 18.43 -31.43 13.81
C PRO A 180 17.24 -31.19 12.87
N PRO A 181 16.99 -32.05 11.86
CA PRO A 181 15.87 -31.88 10.93
C PRO A 181 14.52 -32.01 11.64
N LEU A 182 13.48 -31.38 11.09
CA LEU A 182 12.12 -31.56 11.62
C LEU A 182 11.62 -33.00 11.40
N PRO A 183 10.77 -33.54 12.31
CA PRO A 183 10.21 -34.87 12.13
C PRO A 183 9.45 -35.01 10.79
N VAL A 184 9.54 -36.19 10.17
CA VAL A 184 9.00 -36.43 8.83
C VAL A 184 7.51 -36.04 8.73
N ARG A 185 7.19 -35.18 7.75
CA ARG A 185 5.85 -34.58 7.53
C ARG A 185 5.29 -33.77 8.71
N PHE A 186 6.12 -33.31 9.66
CA PHE A 186 5.67 -32.50 10.81
C PHE A 186 4.95 -31.22 10.39
N LEU A 187 5.52 -30.45 9.45
CA LEU A 187 4.92 -29.21 8.96
C LEU A 187 3.51 -29.43 8.38
N THR A 188 3.29 -30.55 7.69
CA THR A 188 2.02 -30.83 6.98
C THR A 188 0.99 -31.54 7.86
N LYS A 189 1.40 -32.47 8.73
CA LYS A 189 0.50 -33.24 9.61
C LYS A 189 0.23 -32.59 10.98
N LYS A 190 1.24 -32.06 11.66
CA LYS A 190 1.13 -31.55 13.05
C LYS A 190 1.06 -30.03 13.11
N ALA A 191 1.96 -29.31 12.45
CA ALA A 191 1.89 -27.85 12.35
C ALA A 191 0.82 -27.33 11.36
N GLN A 192 -0.03 -28.22 10.84
CA GLN A 192 -1.17 -27.97 9.96
C GLN A 192 -0.94 -26.89 8.87
N LYS A 193 0.23 -26.91 8.21
CA LYS A 193 0.64 -25.92 7.19
C LYS A 193 -0.45 -25.59 6.17
N TYR A 194 -1.24 -26.59 5.77
CA TYR A 194 -2.36 -26.42 4.84
C TYR A 194 -3.60 -25.77 5.49
N ALA A 195 -3.99 -26.15 6.72
CA ALA A 195 -5.12 -25.52 7.40
C ALA A 195 -4.85 -24.04 7.70
N VAL A 196 -3.66 -23.70 8.20
CA VAL A 196 -3.25 -22.30 8.45
C VAL A 196 -3.20 -21.50 7.13
N ALA A 197 -2.72 -22.10 6.04
CA ALA A 197 -2.73 -21.46 4.72
C ALA A 197 -4.15 -21.28 4.15
N THR A 198 -5.05 -22.25 4.35
CA THR A 198 -6.45 -22.20 3.92
C THR A 198 -7.26 -21.21 4.74
N ALA A 199 -7.14 -21.19 6.07
CA ALA A 199 -7.74 -20.16 6.92
C ALA A 199 -7.25 -18.75 6.51
N GLY A 200 -5.95 -18.61 6.21
CA GLY A 200 -5.41 -17.38 5.63
C GLY A 200 -5.96 -17.03 4.24
N LYS A 201 -6.26 -18.02 3.37
CA LYS A 201 -6.94 -17.79 2.08
C LYS A 201 -8.41 -17.38 2.28
N ASN A 202 -9.14 -18.04 3.19
CA ASN A 202 -10.54 -17.78 3.48
C ASN A 202 -10.74 -16.39 4.10
N ARG A 203 -9.96 -16.03 5.13
CA ARG A 203 -10.01 -14.71 5.75
C ARG A 203 -9.78 -13.56 4.75
N ARG A 204 -8.81 -13.70 3.84
CA ARG A 204 -8.63 -12.71 2.75
C ARG A 204 -9.79 -12.71 1.76
N LYS A 205 -10.46 -13.84 1.55
CA LYS A 205 -11.65 -13.93 0.70
C LYS A 205 -12.84 -13.21 1.34
N GLU A 206 -13.13 -13.46 2.61
CA GLU A 206 -14.15 -12.76 3.40
C GLU A 206 -13.91 -11.24 3.41
N GLN A 207 -12.65 -10.82 3.63
CA GLN A 207 -12.26 -9.40 3.55
C GLN A 207 -12.42 -8.82 2.13
N THR A 208 -12.14 -9.60 1.09
CA THR A 208 -12.33 -9.18 -0.30
C THR A 208 -13.83 -9.11 -0.66
N GLU A 209 -14.67 -10.01 -0.13
CA GLU A 209 -16.11 -10.03 -0.38
C GLU A 209 -16.82 -8.78 0.20
N VAL A 210 -16.34 -8.23 1.31
CA VAL A 210 -16.81 -6.93 1.85
C VAL A 210 -16.27 -5.75 1.05
N LEU A 211 -14.98 -5.75 0.68
CA LEU A 211 -14.35 -4.62 -0.02
C LEU A 211 -14.67 -4.53 -1.51
N LEU A 212 -15.14 -5.61 -2.14
CA LEU A 212 -15.46 -5.65 -3.58
C LEU A 212 -16.55 -4.64 -4.00
N PRO A 213 -17.73 -4.55 -3.35
CA PRO A 213 -18.71 -3.50 -3.66
C PRO A 213 -18.20 -2.09 -3.29
N LEU A 214 -17.32 -1.98 -2.29
CA LEU A 214 -16.73 -0.71 -1.84
C LEU A 214 -15.58 -0.23 -2.75
N PHE A 215 -15.17 -0.98 -3.77
CA PHE A 215 -14.03 -0.64 -4.63
C PHE A 215 -14.12 0.77 -5.25
N PRO A 216 -15.24 1.20 -5.87
CA PRO A 216 -15.36 2.56 -6.40
C PRO A 216 -15.31 3.62 -5.30
N LEU A 217 -16.06 3.39 -4.20
CA LEU A 217 -16.12 4.28 -3.05
C LEU A 217 -14.73 4.55 -2.44
N LEU A 218 -13.86 3.54 -2.38
CA LEU A 218 -12.49 3.69 -1.88
C LEU A 218 -11.60 4.54 -2.81
N VAL A 219 -11.87 4.57 -4.12
CA VAL A 219 -11.20 5.49 -5.06
C VAL A 219 -11.68 6.92 -4.82
N GLU A 220 -13.00 7.13 -4.72
CA GLU A 220 -13.61 8.46 -4.53
C GLU A 220 -13.22 9.07 -3.16
N ILE A 221 -13.26 8.30 -2.06
CA ILE A 221 -12.78 8.76 -0.73
C ILE A 221 -11.31 9.17 -0.77
N ALA A 222 -10.47 8.45 -1.53
CA ALA A 222 -9.06 8.79 -1.68
C ALA A 222 -8.84 10.13 -2.45
N GLN A 223 -9.78 10.52 -3.32
CA GLN A 223 -9.76 11.83 -3.97
C GLN A 223 -10.27 12.93 -3.04
N LEU A 224 -11.46 12.77 -2.45
CA LEU A 224 -12.07 13.77 -1.56
C LEU A 224 -11.13 14.17 -0.41
N ARG A 225 -10.39 13.19 0.15
CA ARG A 225 -9.40 13.45 1.20
C ARG A 225 -8.14 14.17 0.69
N LYS A 226 -7.67 13.86 -0.52
CA LYS A 226 -6.60 14.63 -1.19
C LYS A 226 -7.05 16.07 -1.47
N GLN A 227 -8.26 16.24 -1.99
CA GLN A 227 -8.86 17.53 -2.35
C GLN A 227 -9.07 18.43 -1.13
N ALA A 228 -9.60 17.91 -0.01
CA ALA A 228 -9.75 18.69 1.23
C ALA A 228 -8.40 19.16 1.80
N ALA A 229 -7.40 18.27 1.84
CA ALA A 229 -6.04 18.65 2.23
C ALA A 229 -5.40 19.65 1.24
N GLU A 230 -5.75 19.57 -0.05
CA GLU A 230 -5.27 20.49 -1.09
C GLU A 230 -5.85 21.91 -0.93
N ARG A 231 -7.16 22.03 -0.66
CA ARG A 231 -7.78 23.35 -0.43
C ARG A 231 -7.21 24.01 0.83
N LEU A 232 -7.05 23.25 1.92
CA LEU A 232 -6.44 23.75 3.14
C LEU A 232 -4.99 24.22 2.93
N VAL A 233 -4.14 23.44 2.24
CA VAL A 233 -2.74 23.87 1.99
C VAL A 233 -2.68 25.06 1.02
N ARG A 234 -3.61 25.18 0.06
CA ARG A 234 -3.70 26.35 -0.83
C ARG A 234 -4.03 27.62 -0.04
N GLU A 235 -4.99 27.58 0.88
CA GLU A 235 -5.31 28.74 1.72
C GLU A 235 -4.17 29.07 2.70
N PHE A 236 -3.57 28.06 3.34
CA PHE A 236 -2.37 28.25 4.17
C PHE A 236 -1.22 28.92 3.40
N ARG A 237 -0.90 28.43 2.19
CA ARG A 237 0.12 29.02 1.32
C ARG A 237 -0.22 30.47 0.96
N LYS A 238 -1.48 30.78 0.65
CA LYS A 238 -1.96 32.14 0.38
C LYS A 238 -1.70 33.05 1.59
N GLN A 239 -2.15 32.70 2.78
CA GLN A 239 -1.95 33.54 3.97
C GLN A 239 -0.47 33.66 4.35
N ARG A 240 0.30 32.57 4.30
CA ARG A 240 1.76 32.60 4.50
C ARG A 240 2.45 33.54 3.51
N ASN A 241 2.07 33.51 2.23
CA ASN A 241 2.68 34.37 1.21
C ASN A 241 2.36 35.85 1.46
N ARG A 242 1.20 36.18 2.05
CA ARG A 242 0.84 37.55 2.46
C ARG A 242 1.70 38.04 3.64
N VAL A 243 2.00 37.18 4.62
CA VAL A 243 2.99 37.48 5.68
C VAL A 243 4.37 37.72 5.08
N LEU A 244 4.82 36.86 4.16
CA LEU A 244 6.10 37.01 3.45
C LEU A 244 6.19 38.27 2.58
N ALA A 245 5.05 38.81 2.14
CA ALA A 245 4.95 40.09 1.42
C ALA A 245 4.83 41.32 2.35
N GLY A 246 4.67 41.13 3.67
CA GLY A 246 4.44 42.22 4.63
C GLY A 246 3.03 42.81 4.59
N GLU A 247 2.03 42.09 4.05
CA GLU A 247 0.63 42.54 4.04
C GLU A 247 -0.08 42.35 5.39
N ILE A 248 0.40 41.41 6.21
CA ILE A 248 -0.20 41.00 7.49
C ILE A 248 0.89 40.59 8.48
N ASP A 249 0.74 41.04 9.74
CA ASP A 249 1.61 40.67 10.86
C ASP A 249 1.21 39.32 11.49
N LEU A 250 2.06 38.80 12.38
CA LEU A 250 1.81 37.57 13.14
C LEU A 250 1.61 37.85 14.64
N PRO A 251 0.68 37.16 15.33
CA PRO A 251 -0.25 36.14 14.81
C PRO A 251 -1.33 36.71 13.88
N TYR A 252 -1.74 35.91 12.89
CA TYR A 252 -2.85 36.26 11.99
C TYR A 252 -4.00 35.27 12.12
N GLN A 253 -5.12 35.73 12.68
CA GLN A 253 -6.38 34.98 12.71
C GLN A 253 -7.14 35.10 11.40
N PHE A 254 -7.66 33.97 10.89
CA PHE A 254 -8.51 33.94 9.71
C PHE A 254 -9.55 32.81 9.78
N GLU A 255 -10.73 33.07 9.24
CA GLU A 255 -11.74 32.06 8.96
C GLU A 255 -11.45 31.38 7.61
N TYR A 256 -11.59 30.06 7.57
CA TYR A 256 -11.54 29.27 6.35
C TYR A 256 -12.82 28.43 6.20
N GLN A 257 -13.59 28.72 5.16
CA GLN A 257 -14.81 27.97 4.84
C GLN A 257 -14.46 26.77 3.94
N ASP A 258 -14.87 25.58 4.37
CA ASP A 258 -14.66 24.32 3.62
C ASP A 258 -15.87 23.40 3.76
N ARG A 259 -15.83 22.28 3.05
CA ARG A 259 -16.87 21.25 3.02
C ARG A 259 -16.21 19.91 3.31
N GLN A 260 -16.47 19.40 4.51
CA GLN A 260 -15.92 18.12 4.97
C GLN A 260 -16.86 16.99 4.54
N PHE A 261 -16.28 15.92 4.00
CA PHE A 261 -17.00 14.73 3.58
C PHE A 261 -16.73 13.56 4.52
N SER A 262 -17.75 13.12 5.25
CA SER A 262 -17.75 11.87 6.00
C SER A 262 -18.61 10.80 5.32
N VAL A 263 -18.59 9.57 5.84
CA VAL A 263 -19.51 8.51 5.43
C VAL A 263 -20.35 8.08 6.64
N SER A 264 -21.61 7.73 6.40
CA SER A 264 -22.54 7.26 7.43
C SER A 264 -21.96 6.12 8.27
N GLU A 265 -22.00 6.30 9.59
CA GLU A 265 -21.35 5.44 10.59
C GLU A 265 -21.84 3.98 10.57
N HIS A 266 -23.09 3.76 10.15
CA HIS A 266 -23.74 2.45 10.13
C HIS A 266 -24.34 2.21 8.73
N ALA A 267 -23.71 1.32 7.97
CA ALA A 267 -24.16 0.89 6.65
C ALA A 267 -24.02 -0.64 6.55
N ALA A 268 -25.12 -1.35 6.26
CA ALA A 268 -25.14 -2.80 6.09
C ALA A 268 -24.99 -3.20 4.61
N ALA A 269 -25.48 -2.35 3.71
CA ALA A 269 -25.31 -2.39 2.26
C ALA A 269 -24.64 -1.11 1.73
N LEU A 270 -24.28 -1.09 0.44
CA LEU A 270 -23.66 0.07 -0.20
C LEU A 270 -24.65 1.26 -0.36
N SER A 271 -25.92 0.96 -0.59
CA SER A 271 -27.06 1.89 -0.61
C SER A 271 -27.23 2.67 0.69
N ASP A 272 -26.89 2.06 1.83
CA ASP A 272 -26.91 2.72 3.14
C ASP A 272 -25.78 3.74 3.28
N VAL A 273 -24.70 3.62 2.49
CA VAL A 273 -23.51 4.50 2.59
C VAL A 273 -23.85 5.88 2.08
N ARG A 274 -24.17 6.77 3.02
CA ARG A 274 -24.34 8.19 2.73
C ARG A 274 -23.00 8.88 2.92
N LEU A 275 -22.43 9.36 1.81
CA LEU A 275 -21.53 10.52 1.87
C LEU A 275 -22.31 11.68 2.50
N ILE A 276 -21.81 12.22 3.60
CA ILE A 276 -22.39 13.34 4.34
C ILE A 276 -21.47 14.53 4.10
N GLU A 277 -21.99 15.56 3.46
CA GLU A 277 -21.31 16.83 3.22
C GLU A 277 -21.70 17.79 4.35
N ARG A 278 -20.70 18.22 5.13
CA ARG A 278 -20.86 19.19 6.22
C ARG A 278 -20.11 20.47 5.85
N PRO A 279 -20.78 21.61 5.60
CA PRO A 279 -20.11 22.90 5.50
C PRO A 279 -19.56 23.29 6.88
N LEU A 280 -18.34 23.80 6.92
CA LEU A 280 -17.64 24.18 8.14
C LEU A 280 -16.95 25.53 7.96
N THR A 281 -16.97 26.35 9.01
CA THR A 281 -16.08 27.50 9.16
C THR A 281 -15.00 27.11 10.16
N LEU A 282 -13.78 26.92 9.67
CA LEU A 282 -12.62 26.57 10.49
C LEU A 282 -11.88 27.85 10.88
N LEU A 283 -11.80 28.16 12.17
CA LEU A 283 -11.01 29.27 12.68
C LEU A 283 -9.56 28.81 12.89
N PHE A 284 -8.63 29.51 12.23
CA PHE A 284 -7.19 29.26 12.34
C PHE A 284 -6.43 30.51 12.77
N THR A 285 -5.40 30.31 13.58
CA THR A 285 -4.36 31.31 13.81
C THR A 285 -3.07 30.85 13.13
N LEU A 286 -2.54 31.66 12.21
CA LEU A 286 -1.25 31.46 11.57
C LEU A 286 -0.13 31.97 12.49
N TRP A 287 0.93 31.17 12.60
CA TRP A 287 2.06 31.41 13.49
C TRP A 287 3.41 31.12 12.82
N ASP A 288 4.46 31.72 13.36
CA ASP A 288 5.82 31.19 13.35
C ASP A 288 6.31 30.93 14.79
N ARG A 289 7.52 30.40 14.95
CA ARG A 289 8.09 30.05 16.26
C ARG A 289 8.40 31.25 17.16
N ILE A 290 8.76 32.39 16.57
CA ILE A 290 9.16 33.62 17.28
C ILE A 290 7.92 34.29 17.85
N HIS A 291 6.90 34.49 17.03
CA HIS A 291 5.63 35.10 17.43
C HIS A 291 4.87 34.21 18.41
N TRP A 292 4.92 32.88 18.22
CA TRP A 292 4.37 31.92 19.19
C TRP A 292 4.99 32.06 20.59
N VAL A 293 6.33 32.08 20.70
CA VAL A 293 7.01 32.23 22.01
C VAL A 293 6.76 33.60 22.63
N LYS A 294 6.73 34.67 21.83
CA LYS A 294 6.40 36.02 22.32
C LYS A 294 4.99 36.11 22.89
N ASN A 295 4.01 35.49 22.24
CA ASN A 295 2.60 35.54 22.67
C ASN A 295 2.31 34.66 23.89
N HIS A 296 3.05 33.55 24.04
CA HIS A 296 2.89 32.60 25.16
C HIS A 296 4.09 32.68 26.12
N SER A 297 4.47 33.90 26.48
CA SER A 297 5.77 34.20 27.11
C SER A 297 6.01 33.48 28.44
N GLU A 298 4.93 33.29 29.20
CA GLU A 298 4.82 32.61 30.48
C GLU A 298 5.06 31.09 30.41
N LEU A 299 4.90 30.48 29.23
CA LEU A 299 5.16 29.05 29.02
C LEU A 299 6.65 28.73 28.79
N TYR A 300 7.49 29.76 28.59
CA TYR A 300 8.88 29.60 28.18
C TYR A 300 9.88 30.20 29.17
N ASN A 301 10.97 29.49 29.41
CA ASN A 301 12.02 29.91 30.34
C ASN A 301 12.94 31.01 29.72
N PRO A 302 13.68 31.78 30.54
CA PRO A 302 14.51 32.90 30.06
C PRO A 302 15.58 32.55 29.02
N TRP A 303 16.02 31.29 28.91
CA TRP A 303 16.97 30.89 27.85
C TRP A 303 16.30 30.81 26.49
N VAL A 304 15.02 30.42 26.43
CA VAL A 304 14.25 30.38 25.18
C VAL A 304 13.97 31.80 24.70
N HIS A 305 13.60 32.71 25.60
CA HIS A 305 13.45 34.15 25.29
C HIS A 305 14.74 34.75 24.72
N LYS A 306 15.88 34.47 25.36
CA LYS A 306 17.20 34.90 24.91
C LYS A 306 17.61 34.30 23.55
N ASP A 307 17.21 33.06 23.24
CA ASP A 307 17.43 32.46 21.92
C ASP A 307 16.54 33.11 20.84
N VAL A 308 15.32 33.53 21.19
CA VAL A 308 14.39 34.27 20.31
C VAL A 308 14.86 35.70 20.05
N GLU A 309 15.22 36.46 21.09
CA GLU A 309 15.79 37.82 20.99
C GLU A 309 17.00 37.89 20.07
N ARG A 310 17.83 36.84 20.10
CA ARG A 310 19.06 36.73 19.33
C ARG A 310 18.86 36.08 17.95
N GLN A 311 17.67 35.55 17.68
CA GLN A 311 17.35 34.73 16.50
C GLN A 311 18.37 33.60 16.29
N GLN A 312 18.54 32.75 17.30
CA GLN A 312 19.52 31.66 17.31
C GLN A 312 18.87 30.28 17.44
N ARG A 313 19.61 29.23 17.05
CA ARG A 313 19.19 27.83 17.13
C ARG A 313 17.85 27.63 16.39
N ALA A 314 16.81 27.14 17.07
CA ALA A 314 15.49 26.89 16.49
C ALA A 314 14.74 28.17 16.05
N TYR A 315 15.27 29.37 16.34
CA TYR A 315 14.67 30.67 16.03
C TYR A 315 15.53 31.50 15.06
N ALA A 316 16.52 30.89 14.40
CA ALA A 316 17.27 31.53 13.33
C ALA A 316 16.40 31.66 12.04
N PRO A 317 16.58 32.70 11.21
CA PRO A 317 15.73 32.93 10.04
C PRO A 317 15.66 31.75 9.06
N GLU A 318 16.77 31.05 8.86
CA GLU A 318 16.90 29.82 8.04
C GLU A 318 16.13 28.61 8.60
N HIS A 319 15.52 28.73 9.79
CA HIS A 319 14.72 27.71 10.46
C HIS A 319 13.28 28.18 10.74
N THR A 320 12.81 29.21 10.03
CA THR A 320 11.45 29.73 10.11
C THR A 320 10.45 28.75 9.51
N THR A 321 9.69 28.06 10.35
CA THR A 321 8.54 27.22 9.94
C THR A 321 7.25 27.92 10.31
N TYR A 322 6.38 28.14 9.32
CA TYR A 322 5.01 28.59 9.53
C TYR A 322 4.10 27.40 9.85
N PHE A 323 3.15 27.58 10.76
CA PHE A 323 2.21 26.55 11.16
C PHE A 323 0.85 27.15 11.55
N LEU A 324 -0.18 26.31 11.62
CA LEU A 324 -1.51 26.71 12.07
C LEU A 324 -1.76 26.20 13.49
N GLN A 325 -2.39 27.05 14.29
CA GLN A 325 -3.22 26.66 15.42
C GLN A 325 -4.67 26.55 14.93
N TYR A 326 -5.36 25.50 15.36
CA TYR A 326 -6.81 25.34 15.18
C TYR A 326 -7.54 25.49 16.51
N GLU A 327 -8.69 26.15 16.50
CA GLU A 327 -9.44 26.56 17.71
C GLU A 327 -10.81 25.86 17.85
N GLY A 328 -11.18 24.98 16.91
CA GLY A 328 -12.41 24.18 16.94
C GLY A 328 -12.22 22.71 17.35
N PRO A 329 -13.28 21.88 17.29
CA PRO A 329 -13.24 20.48 17.70
C PRO A 329 -12.47 19.60 16.68
N SER A 330 -11.67 18.65 17.16
CA SER A 330 -10.75 17.87 16.32
C SER A 330 -11.43 17.00 15.25
N GLU A 331 -12.73 16.71 15.40
CA GLU A 331 -13.56 16.03 14.38
C GLU A 331 -13.84 16.87 13.13
N ASP A 332 -13.71 18.20 13.18
CA ASP A 332 -13.94 19.12 12.06
C ASP A 332 -12.66 19.33 11.23
N LEU A 333 -11.49 19.10 11.83
CA LEU A 333 -10.18 19.31 11.22
C LEU A 333 -9.80 18.15 10.27
N LEU A 334 -10.34 18.20 9.04
CA LEU A 334 -10.19 17.14 8.02
C LEU A 334 -10.67 15.77 8.55
N TRP A 335 -10.25 14.65 7.95
CA TRP A 335 -10.61 13.30 8.42
C TRP A 335 -9.65 12.75 9.50
N CYS A 336 -8.79 13.61 10.05
CA CYS A 336 -7.60 13.19 10.82
C CYS A 336 -7.16 14.16 11.93
N GLY A 337 -7.99 15.13 12.32
CA GLY A 337 -7.69 16.04 13.41
C GLY A 337 -7.50 15.33 14.75
N ASP A 338 -8.20 14.21 14.97
CA ASP A 338 -7.96 13.30 16.11
C ASP A 338 -6.52 12.76 16.13
N LEU A 339 -5.92 12.49 14.97
CA LEU A 339 -4.53 12.04 14.85
C LEU A 339 -3.52 13.17 15.11
N ILE A 340 -3.91 14.42 14.88
CA ILE A 340 -3.12 15.63 15.12
C ILE A 340 -3.15 15.96 16.62
N GLU A 341 -4.34 16.07 17.20
CA GLU A 341 -4.61 16.30 18.62
C GLU A 341 -3.92 15.25 19.50
N GLN A 342 -4.16 13.96 19.23
CA GLN A 342 -3.55 12.85 19.99
C GLN A 342 -2.08 12.59 19.60
N GLN A 343 -1.50 13.42 18.72
CA GLN A 343 -0.10 13.37 18.27
C GLN A 343 0.28 12.00 17.66
N LEU A 344 -0.70 11.25 17.15
CA LEU A 344 -0.55 9.89 16.63
C LEU A 344 0.25 9.85 15.32
N LEU A 345 0.26 10.93 14.54
CA LEU A 345 1.06 11.03 13.31
C LEU A 345 2.56 10.81 13.57
N GLU A 346 3.07 11.20 14.73
CA GLU A 346 4.50 11.19 15.07
C GLU A 346 4.98 9.91 15.79
N GLN A 347 4.08 8.97 16.11
CA GLN A 347 4.37 7.81 16.96
C GLN A 347 4.71 6.52 16.18
N ASP A 348 5.84 5.86 16.49
CA ASP A 348 6.19 4.51 15.94
C ASP A 348 5.45 3.35 16.66
N THR A 349 4.25 3.60 17.18
CA THR A 349 3.43 2.59 17.90
C THR A 349 2.55 1.77 16.93
N ARG A 350 1.70 0.90 17.47
CA ARG A 350 0.68 0.17 16.68
C ARG A 350 -0.45 1.09 16.22
N GLN A 351 -0.85 2.04 17.04
CA GLN A 351 -1.85 3.07 16.72
C GLN A 351 -1.23 4.22 15.92
N GLY A 352 0.01 4.61 16.22
CA GLY A 352 0.72 5.71 15.57
C GLY A 352 1.12 5.46 14.11
N PHE A 353 1.24 6.55 13.35
CA PHE A 353 1.37 6.59 11.89
C PHE A 353 2.77 7.02 11.40
N PHE A 354 3.76 7.12 12.30
CA PHE A 354 5.12 7.60 12.01
C PHE A 354 5.72 7.06 10.70
N ILE A 355 6.12 7.97 9.81
CA ILE A 355 6.74 7.64 8.53
C ILE A 355 8.27 7.76 8.66
N SER A 356 9.01 6.81 8.09
CA SER A 356 10.47 6.75 8.22
C SER A 356 11.22 7.86 7.47
N ARG A 357 10.51 8.64 6.64
CA ARG A 357 11.00 9.84 5.96
C ARG A 357 10.50 11.06 6.74
N SER A 358 11.43 11.89 7.22
CA SER A 358 11.11 13.19 7.81
C SER A 358 10.41 14.10 6.80
N ALA A 359 9.67 15.11 7.24
CA ALA A 359 8.94 16.07 6.38
C ALA A 359 7.87 15.49 5.42
N LEU A 360 7.53 14.18 5.49
CA LEU A 360 6.64 13.54 4.49
C LEU A 360 5.15 13.44 4.90
N LEU A 361 4.85 13.12 6.16
CA LEU A 361 3.48 13.12 6.73
C LEU A 361 3.37 14.01 7.98
N THR A 362 4.52 14.38 8.52
CA THR A 362 4.74 15.27 9.66
C THR A 362 5.84 16.25 9.25
N PRO A 363 6.03 17.37 9.97
CA PRO A 363 7.14 18.30 9.75
C PRO A 363 8.53 17.64 9.72
N ALA A 364 9.54 18.43 9.38
CA ALA A 364 10.94 18.05 9.57
C ALA A 364 11.23 17.68 11.05
N ASP A 365 12.26 16.88 11.27
CA ASP A 365 12.57 16.26 12.56
C ASP A 365 12.85 17.27 13.69
N SER A 366 13.35 18.46 13.36
CA SER A 366 13.50 19.62 14.24
C SER A 366 12.13 20.20 14.63
N ASP A 367 11.31 20.40 13.60
CA ASP A 367 10.06 21.17 13.62
C ASP A 367 8.97 20.38 14.34
N ALA A 368 8.88 19.07 14.10
CA ALA A 368 7.98 18.18 14.81
C ALA A 368 8.35 18.07 16.30
N LYS A 369 9.65 18.08 16.66
CA LYS A 369 10.08 18.13 18.07
C LYS A 369 9.71 19.46 18.73
N TRP A 370 9.85 20.58 18.02
CA TRP A 370 9.45 21.90 18.52
C TRP A 370 7.93 22.00 18.68
N LEU A 371 7.14 21.63 17.67
CA LEU A 371 5.67 21.63 17.72
C LEU A 371 5.14 20.72 18.82
N ARG A 372 5.70 19.51 18.98
CA ARG A 372 5.36 18.60 20.09
C ARG A 372 5.64 19.21 21.46
N SER A 373 6.68 20.02 21.60
CA SER A 373 6.96 20.76 22.84
C SER A 373 5.96 21.92 23.04
N ALA A 374 5.63 22.67 22.00
CA ALA A 374 4.63 23.75 22.06
C ALA A 374 3.23 23.22 22.45
N ARG A 375 2.72 22.19 21.75
CA ARG A 375 1.44 21.52 22.08
C ARG A 375 1.37 21.03 23.53
N LYS A 376 2.50 20.64 24.12
CA LYS A 376 2.58 20.14 25.52
C LYS A 376 2.64 21.24 26.58
N LEU A 377 2.77 22.50 26.18
CA LEU A 377 2.81 23.65 27.07
C LEU A 377 1.48 24.42 27.05
N SER A 378 0.79 24.43 25.91
CA SER A 378 -0.46 25.19 25.71
C SER A 378 -1.71 24.34 25.48
N ASP A 379 -1.57 23.01 25.37
CA ASP A 379 -2.60 22.05 24.94
C ASP A 379 -3.27 22.36 23.57
N ALA A 380 -2.72 23.30 22.80
CA ALA A 380 -3.29 23.77 21.53
C ALA A 380 -3.11 22.76 20.37
N VAL A 381 -4.09 22.70 19.46
CA VAL A 381 -4.05 21.86 18.24
C VAL A 381 -3.18 22.53 17.17
N LEU A 382 -1.87 22.32 17.25
CA LEU A 382 -0.89 22.88 16.30
C LEU A 382 -0.53 21.90 15.18
N PHE A 383 -0.47 22.33 13.92
CA PHE A 383 -0.01 21.51 12.79
C PHE A 383 0.55 22.30 11.61
N GLU A 384 1.25 21.60 10.73
CA GLU A 384 1.93 22.13 9.56
C GLU A 384 1.24 21.55 8.29
N PRO A 385 0.55 22.36 7.48
CA PRO A 385 -0.29 21.83 6.39
C PRO A 385 0.45 21.22 5.18
N GLU A 386 1.69 21.62 4.87
CA GLU A 386 2.45 21.15 3.70
C GLU A 386 2.78 19.66 3.82
N SER A 387 3.31 19.22 4.96
CA SER A 387 3.62 17.81 5.22
C SER A 387 2.38 16.94 5.36
N LEU A 388 1.27 17.46 5.90
CA LEU A 388 -0.01 16.76 5.93
C LEU A 388 -0.56 16.54 4.52
N TYR A 389 -0.50 17.57 3.67
CA TYR A 389 -0.89 17.49 2.26
C TYR A 389 -0.02 16.53 1.46
N ARG A 390 1.31 16.64 1.60
CA ARG A 390 2.31 15.78 0.97
C ARG A 390 2.06 14.31 1.32
N GLY A 391 1.73 14.02 2.58
CA GLY A 391 1.34 12.70 3.05
C GLY A 391 0.05 12.18 2.42
N ALA A 392 -0.97 13.02 2.28
CA ALA A 392 -2.22 12.68 1.61
C ALA A 392 -2.01 12.37 0.12
N LEU A 393 -1.32 13.24 -0.62
CA LEU A 393 -0.99 13.04 -2.04
C LEU A 393 -0.21 11.74 -2.29
N PHE A 394 0.84 11.47 -1.51
CA PHE A 394 1.61 10.22 -1.61
C PHE A 394 0.74 8.99 -1.31
N ALA A 395 -0.12 9.06 -0.29
CA ALA A 395 -1.02 7.98 0.04
C ALA A 395 -2.06 7.72 -1.08
N THR A 396 -2.65 8.76 -1.65
CA THR A 396 -3.63 8.65 -2.75
C THR A 396 -2.99 8.11 -4.02
N ALA A 397 -1.77 8.52 -4.38
CA ALA A 397 -1.02 7.92 -5.49
C ALA A 397 -0.78 6.41 -5.28
N LEU A 398 -0.37 6.00 -4.08
CA LEU A 398 -0.18 4.59 -3.71
C LEU A 398 -1.50 3.80 -3.72
N ALA A 399 -2.60 4.42 -3.30
CA ALA A 399 -3.94 3.83 -3.32
C ALA A 399 -4.41 3.61 -4.77
N THR A 400 -4.40 4.66 -5.59
CA THR A 400 -4.78 4.58 -7.01
C THR A 400 -4.00 3.49 -7.74
N LEU A 401 -2.66 3.49 -7.66
CA LEU A 401 -1.85 2.44 -8.33
C LEU A 401 -2.21 1.03 -7.83
N SER A 402 -2.39 0.84 -6.51
CA SER A 402 -2.84 -0.43 -5.94
C SER A 402 -4.23 -0.87 -6.42
N LEU A 403 -5.09 0.09 -6.76
CA LEU A 403 -6.48 -0.10 -7.18
C LEU A 403 -6.65 -0.18 -8.71
N THR A 404 -5.72 0.31 -9.52
CA THR A 404 -5.84 0.31 -10.99
C THR A 404 -4.92 -0.68 -11.71
N ASN A 405 -3.68 -0.88 -11.24
CA ASN A 405 -2.76 -1.88 -11.80
C ASN A 405 -2.42 -3.04 -10.85
N GLY A 406 -2.78 -2.91 -9.57
CA GLY A 406 -2.66 -4.01 -8.61
C GLY A 406 -1.23 -4.35 -8.22
N SER A 407 -0.26 -3.45 -8.45
CA SER A 407 1.14 -3.66 -8.08
C SER A 407 1.32 -4.13 -6.63
N ARG A 408 2.27 -5.07 -6.40
CA ARG A 408 2.72 -5.41 -5.04
C ARG A 408 3.50 -4.23 -4.44
N VAL A 409 3.70 -4.19 -3.13
CA VAL A 409 4.43 -3.08 -2.46
C VAL A 409 5.84 -2.87 -3.03
N SER A 410 6.54 -3.95 -3.38
CA SER A 410 7.86 -3.89 -4.01
C SER A 410 7.84 -3.52 -5.49
N GLU A 411 6.67 -3.44 -6.12
CA GLU A 411 6.44 -3.01 -7.51
C GLU A 411 5.99 -1.54 -7.51
N LEU A 412 5.04 -1.16 -6.63
CA LEU A 412 4.66 0.25 -6.38
C LEU A 412 5.89 1.15 -6.13
N LEU A 413 6.81 0.70 -5.27
CA LEU A 413 8.02 1.45 -4.92
C LEU A 413 9.08 1.52 -6.04
N GLN A 414 8.87 0.86 -7.19
CA GLN A 414 9.75 0.98 -8.36
C GLN A 414 9.32 2.08 -9.33
N VAL A 415 8.18 2.72 -9.10
CA VAL A 415 7.63 3.76 -9.99
C VAL A 415 8.54 5.00 -9.97
N SER A 416 9.22 5.26 -11.09
CA SER A 416 10.24 6.32 -11.24
C SER A 416 9.85 7.36 -12.29
N ALA A 417 10.53 8.51 -12.32
CA ALA A 417 10.36 9.52 -13.37
C ALA A 417 10.89 9.05 -14.74
N SER A 418 11.63 7.94 -14.76
CA SER A 418 12.14 7.26 -15.95
C SER A 418 11.22 6.12 -16.39
N ARG A 419 11.52 5.52 -17.55
CA ARG A 419 10.91 4.25 -18.02
C ARG A 419 9.39 4.26 -18.25
N PHE A 420 8.76 5.44 -18.31
CA PHE A 420 7.44 5.57 -18.93
C PHE A 420 7.55 5.40 -20.44
N GLU A 421 6.62 4.66 -21.01
CA GLU A 421 6.41 4.54 -22.44
C GLU A 421 4.91 4.71 -22.73
N THR A 422 4.58 5.25 -23.91
CA THR A 422 3.19 5.33 -24.39
C THR A 422 2.99 4.23 -25.42
N MET A 423 2.32 3.15 -25.04
CA MET A 423 1.95 2.08 -25.97
C MET A 423 0.70 2.49 -26.75
N VAL A 424 0.87 2.78 -28.04
CA VAL A 424 -0.26 3.02 -28.95
C VAL A 424 -0.84 1.68 -29.37
N VAL A 425 -2.12 1.46 -29.06
CA VAL A 425 -2.88 0.26 -29.47
C VAL A 425 -4.16 0.65 -30.17
N ASP A 426 -4.76 -0.26 -30.92
CA ASP A 426 -6.12 -0.09 -31.43
C ASP A 426 -7.14 -0.21 -30.29
N GLU A 427 -8.09 0.72 -30.24
CA GLU A 427 -9.29 0.58 -29.42
C GLU A 427 -10.06 -0.65 -29.91
N LEU A 428 -10.32 -1.61 -29.02
CA LEU A 428 -11.12 -2.79 -29.30
C LEU A 428 -12.54 -2.59 -28.79
N LYS A 429 -13.54 -2.60 -29.67
CA LYS A 429 -14.96 -2.73 -29.29
C LYS A 429 -15.45 -4.12 -29.68
N LYS A 430 -16.03 -4.85 -28.71
CA LYS A 430 -16.42 -6.27 -28.85
C LYS A 430 -15.28 -7.20 -29.32
N GLY A 431 -14.01 -6.83 -29.06
CA GLY A 431 -12.83 -7.58 -29.52
C GLY A 431 -12.39 -7.28 -30.96
N GLN A 432 -13.08 -6.39 -31.69
CA GLN A 432 -12.67 -5.93 -33.02
C GLN A 432 -12.04 -4.53 -32.95
N PRO A 433 -10.95 -4.26 -33.71
CA PRO A 433 -10.39 -2.91 -33.84
C PRO A 433 -11.41 -1.91 -34.40
N THR A 434 -11.51 -0.73 -33.81
CA THR A 434 -12.37 0.36 -34.30
C THR A 434 -11.69 1.28 -35.30
N GLY A 435 -10.39 1.09 -35.54
CA GLY A 435 -9.52 2.03 -36.27
C GLY A 435 -9.07 3.22 -35.43
N ARG A 436 -9.72 3.55 -34.29
CA ARG A 436 -9.25 4.57 -33.35
C ARG A 436 -8.02 4.04 -32.61
N LYS A 437 -6.89 4.73 -32.71
CA LYS A 437 -5.73 4.48 -31.84
C LYS A 437 -5.94 5.10 -30.46
N ILE A 438 -5.50 4.42 -29.41
CA ILE A 438 -5.47 4.90 -28.03
C ILE A 438 -4.05 4.75 -27.46
N GLY A 439 -3.59 5.79 -26.74
CA GLY A 439 -2.29 5.78 -26.08
C GLY A 439 -2.42 5.30 -24.63
N LEU A 440 -1.85 4.14 -24.33
CA LEU A 440 -1.79 3.59 -22.97
C LEU A 440 -0.48 4.02 -22.30
N CYS A 441 -0.57 4.74 -21.19
CA CYS A 441 0.59 5.03 -20.35
C CYS A 441 1.01 3.75 -19.60
N VAL A 442 2.27 3.31 -19.81
CA VAL A 442 2.85 2.14 -19.16
C VAL A 442 4.21 2.47 -18.57
N GLN A 443 4.66 1.64 -17.62
CA GLN A 443 6.00 1.74 -17.04
C GLN A 443 6.68 0.38 -16.91
N LYS A 444 7.99 0.31 -17.20
CA LYS A 444 8.80 -0.91 -17.09
C LYS A 444 9.28 -1.17 -15.66
N LEU A 445 8.52 -1.98 -14.91
CA LEU A 445 8.86 -2.42 -13.55
C LEU A 445 9.29 -3.90 -13.54
N LEU A 446 10.10 -4.31 -12.56
CA LEU A 446 10.63 -5.67 -12.42
C LEU A 446 9.74 -6.50 -11.46
N PRO A 447 8.93 -7.46 -11.94
CA PRO A 447 7.95 -8.14 -11.09
C PRO A 447 8.58 -9.10 -10.07
N LYS A 448 7.80 -9.50 -9.05
CA LYS A 448 8.22 -10.51 -8.09
C LYS A 448 8.58 -11.84 -8.77
N GLY A 449 9.81 -12.32 -8.52
CA GLY A 449 10.31 -13.61 -9.01
C GLY A 449 11.15 -13.51 -10.30
N TYR A 450 11.35 -12.30 -10.81
CA TYR A 450 12.39 -11.95 -11.77
C TYR A 450 13.55 -11.26 -11.03
N THR A 451 14.74 -11.18 -11.61
CA THR A 451 15.97 -10.67 -10.96
C THR A 451 16.87 -9.82 -11.86
N HIS A 452 16.68 -9.81 -13.19
CA HIS A 452 17.54 -9.08 -14.12
C HIS A 452 16.79 -7.91 -14.80
N GLU A 453 17.49 -6.82 -15.12
CA GLU A 453 16.89 -5.61 -15.73
C GLU A 453 16.15 -5.88 -17.05
N SER A 454 16.61 -6.85 -17.85
CA SER A 454 15.95 -7.27 -19.09
C SER A 454 14.63 -8.02 -18.88
N GLU A 455 14.29 -8.39 -17.65
CA GLU A 455 13.03 -9.08 -17.31
C GLU A 455 11.92 -8.12 -16.84
N ARG A 456 12.14 -6.80 -16.95
CA ARG A 456 11.10 -5.78 -16.68
C ARG A 456 9.91 -5.92 -17.63
N GLN A 457 8.72 -5.66 -17.10
CA GLN A 457 7.44 -5.80 -17.81
C GLN A 457 6.64 -4.50 -17.74
N PHE A 458 5.71 -4.33 -18.68
CA PHE A 458 4.86 -3.14 -18.76
C PHE A 458 3.70 -3.22 -17.76
N PHE A 459 3.74 -2.37 -16.73
CA PHE A 459 2.62 -2.12 -15.82
C PHE A 459 1.83 -0.94 -16.36
N LEU A 460 0.50 -1.07 -16.48
CA LEU A 460 -0.39 0.03 -16.84
C LEU A 460 -0.37 1.11 -15.75
N ILE A 461 -0.39 2.39 -16.14
CA ILE A 461 -0.52 3.53 -15.22
C ILE A 461 -1.79 4.29 -15.63
N SER A 462 -2.80 4.31 -14.75
CA SER A 462 -4.04 5.03 -15.01
C SER A 462 -3.81 6.54 -15.04
N GLU A 463 -4.61 7.29 -15.80
CA GLU A 463 -4.42 8.73 -15.96
C GLU A 463 -4.48 9.49 -14.62
N MET A 464 -5.40 9.10 -13.73
CA MET A 464 -5.44 9.48 -12.31
C MET A 464 -4.07 9.34 -11.63
N ALA A 465 -3.40 8.19 -11.78
CA ALA A 465 -2.09 7.96 -11.19
C ALA A 465 -1.01 8.82 -11.86
N VAL A 466 -1.07 9.04 -13.19
CA VAL A 466 -0.17 9.98 -13.88
C VAL A 466 -0.31 11.40 -13.32
N ARG A 467 -1.53 11.88 -13.07
CA ARG A 467 -1.77 13.21 -12.46
C ARG A 467 -1.12 13.33 -11.08
N HIS A 468 -1.36 12.37 -10.17
CA HIS A 468 -0.72 12.41 -8.85
C HIS A 468 0.80 12.24 -8.90
N LEU A 469 1.34 11.40 -9.81
CA LEU A 469 2.79 11.23 -9.96
C LEU A 469 3.46 12.47 -10.54
N LYS A 470 2.82 13.21 -11.46
CA LYS A 470 3.30 14.53 -11.92
C LYS A 470 3.46 15.50 -10.75
N GLU A 471 2.42 15.64 -9.93
CA GLU A 471 2.43 16.54 -8.77
C GLU A 471 3.48 16.13 -7.72
N ILE A 472 3.63 14.83 -7.43
CA ILE A 472 4.72 14.33 -6.58
C ILE A 472 6.08 14.70 -7.20
N GLY A 473 6.24 14.56 -8.51
CA GLY A 473 7.43 14.99 -9.23
C GLY A 473 7.68 16.50 -9.18
N GLU A 474 6.63 17.33 -9.15
CA GLU A 474 6.73 18.78 -9.02
C GLU A 474 7.17 19.17 -7.60
N LEU A 475 6.60 18.56 -6.55
CA LEU A 475 7.06 18.75 -5.17
C LEU A 475 8.52 18.29 -4.99
N LEU A 476 8.92 17.17 -5.60
CA LEU A 476 10.31 16.69 -5.57
C LEU A 476 11.25 17.68 -6.27
N ARG A 477 10.89 18.21 -7.44
CA ARG A 477 11.72 19.24 -8.11
C ARG A 477 11.80 20.53 -7.31
N ALA A 478 10.73 20.94 -6.64
CA ALA A 478 10.74 22.14 -5.79
C ALA A 478 11.68 21.98 -4.58
N GLU A 479 11.67 20.81 -3.92
CA GLU A 479 12.53 20.53 -2.76
C GLU A 479 14.01 20.32 -3.17
N TYR A 480 14.28 19.66 -4.30
CA TYR A 480 15.63 19.23 -4.70
C TYR A 480 16.18 19.98 -5.93
N GLY A 481 16.02 21.31 -5.97
CA GLY A 481 16.76 22.16 -6.90
C GLY A 481 16.44 21.95 -8.39
N GLY A 482 15.18 21.66 -8.72
CA GLY A 482 14.70 21.46 -10.08
C GLY A 482 14.75 20.02 -10.61
N ILE A 483 15.37 19.09 -9.88
CA ILE A 483 15.49 17.67 -10.28
C ILE A 483 14.71 16.72 -9.37
N ILE A 484 14.44 15.51 -9.85
CA ILE A 484 14.00 14.39 -9.02
C ILE A 484 15.25 13.57 -8.69
N PRO A 485 15.68 13.48 -7.41
CA PRO A 485 16.94 12.82 -7.06
C PRO A 485 16.97 11.35 -7.42
N VAL A 486 18.13 10.85 -7.81
CA VAL A 486 18.38 9.41 -7.99
C VAL A 486 18.66 8.79 -6.63
N VAL A 487 17.86 7.81 -6.21
CA VAL A 487 18.02 7.15 -4.90
C VAL A 487 18.12 5.64 -5.01
N HIS A 488 18.92 5.05 -4.11
CA HIS A 488 19.04 3.61 -3.96
C HIS A 488 17.72 3.03 -3.43
N PRO A 489 17.28 1.87 -3.95
CA PRO A 489 16.16 1.12 -3.39
C PRO A 489 16.41 0.77 -1.91
N GLN A 490 15.44 1.03 -1.03
CA GLN A 490 15.65 0.82 0.40
C GLN A 490 16.00 -0.65 0.73
N PRO A 491 17.11 -0.95 1.44
CA PRO A 491 17.60 -2.33 1.64
C PRO A 491 16.61 -3.32 2.29
N GLN A 492 15.60 -2.84 3.02
CA GLN A 492 14.57 -3.70 3.60
C GLN A 492 13.44 -4.06 2.60
N ILE A 493 13.51 -3.66 1.33
CA ILE A 493 12.63 -4.12 0.25
C ILE A 493 13.16 -5.45 -0.30
N GLY A 494 12.27 -6.42 -0.56
CA GLY A 494 12.66 -7.75 -1.07
C GLY A 494 13.07 -7.80 -2.56
N LYS A 495 13.57 -6.68 -3.06
CA LYS A 495 13.98 -6.38 -4.43
C LYS A 495 15.19 -5.43 -4.49
N ALA A 496 15.70 -4.94 -3.36
CA ALA A 496 16.77 -3.94 -3.37
C ALA A 496 18.08 -4.46 -3.98
N GLU A 497 18.30 -5.78 -3.95
CA GLU A 497 19.42 -6.49 -4.59
C GLU A 497 19.20 -6.68 -6.12
N ASP A 498 18.00 -6.42 -6.64
CA ASP A 498 17.58 -6.61 -8.04
C ASP A 498 17.36 -5.28 -8.80
N LEU A 499 17.64 -4.14 -8.17
CA LEU A 499 17.20 -2.82 -8.63
C LEU A 499 18.33 -1.81 -8.58
N LEU A 500 18.47 -1.05 -9.67
CA LEU A 500 19.42 0.05 -9.79
C LEU A 500 18.88 1.32 -9.08
N PRO A 501 19.74 2.26 -8.68
CA PRO A 501 19.31 3.59 -8.26
C PRO A 501 18.57 4.31 -9.40
N GLU A 502 17.42 4.88 -9.11
CA GLU A 502 16.57 5.58 -10.09
C GLU A 502 15.90 6.82 -9.47
N PRO A 503 15.38 7.76 -10.28
CA PRO A 503 14.57 8.86 -9.80
C PRO A 503 13.16 8.39 -9.41
N TYR A 504 13.05 7.57 -8.36
CA TYR A 504 11.79 7.03 -7.87
C TYR A 504 10.85 8.14 -7.36
N PHE A 505 9.55 8.12 -7.69
CA PHE A 505 8.61 9.10 -7.13
C PHE A 505 8.34 8.89 -5.65
N PHE A 506 8.37 7.64 -5.19
CA PHE A 506 8.17 7.29 -3.79
C PHE A 506 9.47 7.45 -3.00
N GLN A 507 9.91 8.70 -2.88
CA GLN A 507 11.02 9.15 -2.05
C GLN A 507 10.67 10.44 -1.28
N TRP A 508 11.30 10.67 -0.12
CA TRP A 508 11.41 11.98 0.54
C TRP A 508 12.55 12.00 1.56
N ALA A 509 13.02 13.19 1.96
CA ALA A 509 14.18 13.39 2.83
C ALA A 509 15.42 12.62 2.34
N VAL A 510 15.91 13.04 1.17
CA VAL A 510 16.98 12.39 0.42
C VAL A 510 18.36 12.77 0.99
N SER A 511 19.26 11.79 1.15
CA SER A 511 20.66 12.05 1.50
C SER A 511 21.50 12.43 0.28
N GLN A 512 22.58 13.18 0.46
CA GLN A 512 23.49 13.59 -0.61
C GLN A 512 24.10 12.39 -1.39
N ASP A 513 24.23 11.23 -0.75
CA ASP A 513 24.70 9.98 -1.39
C ASP A 513 23.58 9.12 -2.00
N GLY A 514 22.33 9.59 -1.98
CA GLY A 514 21.14 8.91 -2.49
C GLY A 514 20.77 7.62 -1.75
N ARG A 515 21.46 7.23 -0.68
CA ARG A 515 21.21 5.95 0.04
C ARG A 515 20.03 6.01 1.02
N LEU A 516 19.63 7.21 1.43
CA LEU A 516 18.39 7.49 2.14
C LEU A 516 17.51 8.37 1.26
N GLY A 517 16.20 8.15 1.33
CA GLY A 517 15.22 8.90 0.55
C GLY A 517 14.05 8.02 0.12
N HIS A 518 14.34 6.82 -0.39
CA HIS A 518 13.33 5.84 -0.83
C HIS A 518 12.40 5.38 0.32
N LEU A 519 11.10 5.18 0.01
CA LEU A 519 10.09 4.77 1.00
C LEU A 519 10.14 3.28 1.35
N SER A 520 9.83 2.94 2.61
CA SER A 520 9.75 1.55 3.04
C SER A 520 8.38 0.92 2.79
N SER A 521 8.33 -0.41 2.80
CA SER A 521 7.07 -1.16 2.85
C SER A 521 6.26 -0.94 4.14
N ARG A 522 6.85 -0.34 5.20
CA ARG A 522 6.12 0.09 6.41
C ARG A 522 5.44 1.44 6.16
N ASP A 523 6.11 2.34 5.46
CA ASP A 523 5.63 3.69 5.16
C ASP A 523 4.41 3.63 4.24
N VAL A 524 4.47 2.84 3.15
CA VAL A 524 3.31 2.58 2.28
C VAL A 524 2.10 2.05 3.07
N ALA A 525 2.32 1.17 4.05
CA ALA A 525 1.24 0.62 4.87
C ALA A 525 0.67 1.61 5.88
N ARG A 526 1.46 2.60 6.33
CA ARG A 526 1.02 3.68 7.22
C ARG A 526 0.32 4.81 6.47
N LEU A 527 0.85 5.22 5.32
CA LEU A 527 0.23 6.20 4.42
C LEU A 527 -1.18 5.75 4.01
N LEU A 528 -1.36 4.50 3.58
CA LEU A 528 -2.69 3.98 3.26
C LEU A 528 -3.62 3.88 4.48
N ARG A 529 -3.09 3.60 5.67
CA ARG A 529 -3.90 3.60 6.89
C ARG A 529 -4.31 5.02 7.29
N PHE A 530 -3.45 6.02 7.06
CA PHE A 530 -3.76 7.44 7.27
C PHE A 530 -4.84 7.92 6.30
N LEU A 531 -4.70 7.60 5.00
CA LEU A 531 -5.68 7.95 3.97
C LEU A 531 -7.06 7.35 4.24
N PHE A 532 -7.13 6.12 4.77
CA PHE A 532 -8.37 5.43 5.11
C PHE A 532 -8.68 5.42 6.62
N HIS A 533 -8.16 6.39 7.38
CA HIS A 533 -8.49 6.56 8.80
C HIS A 533 -9.98 6.88 9.00
N GLY A 534 -10.53 6.55 10.17
CA GLY A 534 -11.98 6.62 10.46
C GLY A 534 -12.86 5.59 9.76
N LEU A 535 -12.39 4.89 8.71
CA LEU A 535 -13.18 3.84 8.03
C LEU A 535 -13.17 2.52 8.82
N THR A 536 -14.15 2.34 9.69
CA THR A 536 -14.36 1.07 10.41
C THR A 536 -15.08 0.06 9.52
N LEU A 537 -14.30 -0.84 8.90
CA LEU A 537 -14.82 -1.91 8.04
C LEU A 537 -14.70 -3.25 8.76
N THR A 538 -15.77 -4.06 8.77
CA THR A 538 -15.80 -5.37 9.45
C THR A 538 -16.25 -6.49 8.51
N THR A 539 -15.82 -7.73 8.78
CA THR A 539 -16.41 -8.91 8.14
C THR A 539 -17.80 -9.20 8.72
N LYS A 540 -18.57 -10.10 8.09
CA LYS A 540 -19.86 -10.59 8.63
C LYS A 540 -19.75 -11.22 10.03
N ASN A 541 -18.54 -11.61 10.43
CA ASN A 541 -18.24 -12.19 11.75
C ASN A 541 -17.72 -11.13 12.75
N GLY A 542 -17.83 -9.83 12.43
CA GLY A 542 -17.35 -8.73 13.26
C GLY A 542 -15.84 -8.49 13.25
N GLU A 543 -15.04 -9.22 12.45
CA GLU A 543 -13.60 -9.00 12.44
C GLU A 543 -13.22 -7.68 11.74
N PRO A 544 -12.38 -6.82 12.33
CA PRO A 544 -11.95 -5.57 11.70
C PRO A 544 -11.03 -5.82 10.49
N ILE A 545 -11.41 -5.26 9.34
CA ILE A 545 -10.69 -5.29 8.08
C ILE A 545 -9.71 -4.12 8.06
N ARG A 546 -8.43 -4.40 7.80
CA ARG A 546 -7.39 -3.37 7.63
C ARG A 546 -6.99 -3.26 6.17
N ILE A 547 -7.28 -2.12 5.55
CA ILE A 547 -6.86 -1.84 4.18
C ILE A 547 -5.34 -1.89 4.08
N ALA A 548 -4.84 -2.60 3.07
CA ALA A 548 -3.42 -2.82 2.82
C ALA A 548 -3.20 -3.12 1.33
N PRO A 549 -2.01 -2.83 0.74
CA PRO A 549 -1.77 -2.97 -0.70
C PRO A 549 -2.07 -4.36 -1.26
N HIS A 550 -1.75 -5.41 -0.50
CA HIS A 550 -2.00 -6.79 -0.91
C HIS A 550 -3.50 -7.14 -0.93
N LEU A 551 -4.31 -6.48 -0.10
CA LEU A 551 -5.76 -6.64 -0.06
C LEU A 551 -6.41 -5.82 -1.17
N LEU A 552 -5.97 -4.57 -1.41
CA LEU A 552 -6.38 -3.77 -2.57
C LEU A 552 -6.12 -4.50 -3.90
N ARG A 553 -4.93 -5.11 -4.05
CA ARG A 553 -4.61 -5.99 -5.18
C ARG A 553 -5.56 -7.19 -5.31
N HIS A 554 -5.97 -7.82 -4.19
CA HIS A 554 -6.94 -8.92 -4.23
C HIS A 554 -8.33 -8.42 -4.65
N VAL A 555 -8.74 -7.24 -4.20
CA VAL A 555 -10.01 -6.58 -4.59
C VAL A 555 -10.00 -6.25 -6.08
N LEU A 556 -8.99 -5.55 -6.59
CA LEU A 556 -8.87 -5.29 -8.04
C LEU A 556 -8.85 -6.58 -8.85
N ALA A 557 -8.05 -7.58 -8.48
CA ALA A 557 -7.98 -8.84 -9.23
C ALA A 557 -9.33 -9.58 -9.27
N THR A 558 -10.12 -9.48 -8.21
CA THR A 558 -11.48 -10.03 -8.16
C THR A 558 -12.44 -9.18 -8.99
N HIS A 559 -12.42 -7.86 -8.86
CA HIS A 559 -13.22 -6.91 -9.65
C HIS A 559 -12.97 -7.07 -11.16
N ALA A 560 -11.70 -7.09 -11.58
CA ALA A 560 -11.31 -7.36 -12.95
C ALA A 560 -11.88 -8.70 -13.46
N ARG A 561 -11.80 -9.77 -12.65
CA ARG A 561 -12.26 -11.09 -13.04
C ARG A 561 -13.78 -11.26 -13.08
N THR A 562 -14.51 -10.67 -12.12
CA THR A 562 -15.93 -10.99 -11.86
C THR A 562 -16.90 -9.83 -12.13
N VAL A 563 -16.40 -8.61 -12.35
CA VAL A 563 -17.19 -7.40 -12.67
C VAL A 563 -16.79 -6.87 -14.05
N GLN A 564 -15.51 -6.83 -14.39
CA GLN A 564 -15.05 -6.45 -15.73
C GLN A 564 -14.81 -7.64 -16.68
N ASN A 565 -15.11 -8.86 -16.24
CA ASN A 565 -15.00 -10.10 -17.04
C ASN A 565 -13.66 -10.33 -17.74
N MET A 566 -12.57 -9.72 -17.24
CA MET A 566 -11.25 -9.76 -17.85
C MET A 566 -10.81 -11.22 -18.07
N PRO A 567 -10.37 -11.59 -19.29
CA PRO A 567 -9.82 -12.92 -19.58
C PRO A 567 -8.75 -13.30 -18.56
N ALA A 568 -8.69 -14.58 -18.18
CA ALA A 568 -7.79 -15.02 -17.11
C ALA A 568 -6.31 -14.84 -17.50
N GLU A 569 -6.03 -14.79 -18.80
CA GLU A 569 -4.77 -14.54 -19.46
C GLU A 569 -4.37 -13.06 -19.33
N ALA A 570 -5.30 -12.16 -19.67
CA ALA A 570 -5.12 -10.71 -19.49
C ALA A 570 -4.97 -10.34 -18.00
N LEU A 571 -5.70 -11.02 -17.12
CA LEU A 571 -5.54 -10.88 -15.67
C LEU A 571 -4.22 -11.47 -15.16
N ALA A 572 -3.74 -12.59 -15.72
CA ALA A 572 -2.41 -13.12 -15.39
C ALA A 572 -1.30 -12.14 -15.81
N TYR A 573 -1.47 -11.46 -16.95
CA TYR A 573 -0.58 -10.42 -17.45
C TYR A 573 -0.61 -9.18 -16.54
N LEU A 574 -1.79 -8.61 -16.26
CA LEU A 574 -1.99 -7.47 -15.33
C LEU A 574 -1.41 -7.74 -13.94
N LEU A 575 -1.48 -8.98 -13.47
CA LEU A 575 -0.92 -9.40 -12.18
C LEU A 575 0.55 -9.81 -12.26
N HIS A 576 1.17 -9.79 -13.44
CA HIS A 576 2.54 -10.23 -13.69
C HIS A 576 2.81 -11.59 -13.04
N HIS A 577 1.94 -12.56 -13.34
CA HIS A 577 2.09 -13.96 -12.98
C HIS A 577 2.77 -14.69 -14.15
N ARG A 578 3.79 -15.51 -13.87
CA ARG A 578 4.50 -16.29 -14.89
C ARG A 578 3.52 -17.20 -15.63
N VAL A 579 3.13 -16.83 -16.85
CA VAL A 579 2.42 -17.70 -17.79
C VAL A 579 3.46 -18.50 -18.58
N THR A 580 3.44 -19.82 -18.45
CA THR A 580 4.26 -20.71 -19.27
C THR A 580 3.61 -20.89 -20.65
N LEU A 581 4.14 -20.17 -21.64
CA LEU A 581 3.92 -20.47 -23.04
C LEU A 581 4.96 -21.51 -23.48
N SER A 582 4.50 -22.70 -23.84
CA SER A 582 5.30 -23.79 -24.40
C SER A 582 4.61 -24.33 -25.65
N GLY A 583 5.34 -24.44 -26.76
CA GLY A 583 4.77 -24.70 -28.09
C GLY A 583 4.09 -26.06 -28.22
N SER A 584 2.78 -26.10 -27.95
CA SER A 584 1.90 -27.26 -28.14
C SER A 584 0.44 -26.75 -28.27
N PRO A 585 -0.40 -27.34 -29.13
CA PRO A 585 -1.76 -26.84 -29.35
C PRO A 585 -2.66 -27.05 -28.11
N TYR A 586 -3.30 -25.96 -27.66
CA TYR A 586 -4.40 -25.93 -26.68
C TYR A 586 -4.12 -26.44 -25.24
N ALA A 587 -3.20 -25.78 -24.51
CA ALA A 587 -3.31 -25.71 -23.04
C ALA A 587 -2.54 -24.52 -22.42
N LEU A 588 -3.19 -23.35 -22.25
CA LEU A 588 -2.68 -22.29 -21.37
C LEU A 588 -2.87 -22.70 -19.90
N THR A 589 -1.80 -23.16 -19.25
CA THR A 589 -1.81 -23.51 -17.83
C THR A 589 -1.82 -22.25 -16.95
N LEU A 590 -3.02 -21.71 -16.72
CA LEU A 590 -3.26 -20.61 -15.79
C LEU A 590 -2.65 -20.92 -14.41
N PRO A 591 -1.71 -20.11 -13.89
CA PRO A 591 -1.08 -20.37 -12.59
C PRO A 591 -2.12 -20.48 -11.47
N GLU A 592 -1.88 -21.32 -10.44
CA GLU A 592 -2.82 -21.45 -9.29
C GLU A 592 -3.12 -20.08 -8.66
N ALA A 593 -2.13 -19.19 -8.65
CA ALA A 593 -2.25 -17.82 -8.16
C ALA A 593 -3.20 -16.94 -8.99
N THR A 594 -3.42 -17.22 -10.27
CA THR A 594 -4.45 -16.57 -11.11
C THR A 594 -5.77 -17.33 -11.04
N ALA A 595 -5.73 -18.65 -11.17
CA ALA A 595 -6.91 -19.52 -11.11
C ALA A 595 -7.66 -19.39 -9.78
N TYR A 596 -6.98 -18.97 -8.69
CA TYR A 596 -7.58 -18.59 -7.41
C TYR A 596 -8.67 -17.50 -7.55
N TYR A 597 -8.47 -16.48 -8.38
CA TYR A 597 -9.46 -15.39 -8.58
C TYR A 597 -10.69 -15.83 -9.36
N SER A 598 -10.57 -16.86 -10.21
CA SER A 598 -11.70 -17.48 -10.90
C SER A 598 -12.58 -18.36 -9.98
N ARG A 599 -12.21 -18.55 -8.69
CA ARG A 599 -12.99 -19.37 -7.75
C ARG A 599 -14.04 -18.54 -7.00
N LEU A 600 -15.28 -18.59 -7.49
CA LEU A 600 -16.47 -18.00 -6.87
C LEU A 600 -16.52 -18.19 -5.33
N PRO A 601 -17.02 -17.21 -4.55
CA PRO A 601 -17.43 -17.40 -3.15
C PRO A 601 -18.28 -18.65 -2.98
N VAL A 602 -18.13 -19.40 -1.88
CA VAL A 602 -18.98 -20.58 -1.65
C VAL A 602 -20.45 -20.14 -1.53
N ALA A 603 -20.71 -19.02 -0.85
CA ALA A 603 -22.06 -18.42 -0.82
C ALA A 603 -22.58 -18.00 -2.20
N LYS A 604 -21.72 -17.53 -3.12
CA LYS A 604 -22.14 -17.13 -4.49
C LYS A 604 -22.24 -18.32 -5.45
N LEU A 605 -21.43 -19.37 -5.25
CA LEU A 605 -21.58 -20.66 -5.92
C LEU A 605 -22.85 -21.37 -5.46
N LEU A 606 -23.14 -21.36 -4.15
CA LEU A 606 -24.41 -21.87 -3.61
C LEU A 606 -25.59 -21.01 -4.06
N ALA A 607 -25.46 -19.68 -4.15
CA ALA A 607 -26.51 -18.83 -4.72
C ALA A 607 -26.74 -19.15 -6.21
N LEU A 608 -25.69 -19.34 -7.02
CA LEU A 608 -25.82 -19.75 -8.43
C LEU A 608 -26.34 -21.19 -8.60
N LEU A 609 -26.00 -22.10 -7.68
CA LEU A 609 -26.54 -23.46 -7.65
C LEU A 609 -27.99 -23.49 -7.18
N PHE A 610 -28.38 -22.62 -6.24
CA PHE A 610 -29.76 -22.43 -5.80
C PHE A 610 -30.60 -21.73 -6.88
N GLU A 611 -30.02 -20.74 -7.57
CA GLU A 611 -30.62 -20.10 -8.75
C GLU A 611 -30.81 -21.11 -9.89
N ALA A 612 -29.82 -21.97 -10.15
CA ALA A 612 -29.94 -23.08 -11.10
C ALA A 612 -30.95 -24.16 -10.64
N GLN A 613 -30.99 -24.52 -9.36
CA GLN A 613 -31.97 -25.46 -8.80
C GLN A 613 -33.38 -24.88 -8.82
N SER A 614 -33.54 -23.58 -8.61
CA SER A 614 -34.81 -22.86 -8.74
C SER A 614 -35.23 -22.79 -10.21
N GLN A 615 -34.32 -22.51 -11.15
CA GLN A 615 -34.59 -22.62 -12.60
C GLN A 615 -34.95 -24.05 -13.03
N LEU A 616 -34.40 -25.08 -12.37
CA LEU A 616 -34.78 -26.48 -12.57
C LEU A 616 -36.11 -26.88 -11.89
N SER A 617 -36.61 -26.07 -10.94
CA SER A 617 -37.85 -26.32 -10.19
C SER A 617 -39.03 -25.45 -10.68
N SER A 618 -38.76 -24.29 -11.29
CA SER A 618 -39.74 -23.29 -11.71
C SER A 618 -40.01 -23.33 -13.22
N GLY A 619 -40.57 -24.44 -13.69
CA GLY A 619 -40.95 -24.60 -15.09
C GLY A 619 -42.27 -23.93 -15.46
N GLN A 620 -42.27 -22.62 -15.78
CA GLN A 620 -43.23 -21.95 -16.71
C GLN A 620 -42.92 -20.44 -16.92
N ASN A 621 -42.99 -19.98 -18.20
CA ASN A 621 -43.47 -18.68 -18.74
C ASN A 621 -43.17 -17.35 -18.01
N HIS A 622 -42.61 -16.25 -18.58
CA HIS A 622 -42.22 -15.80 -19.95
C HIS A 622 -40.96 -14.87 -19.84
N SER A 623 -40.31 -14.22 -20.84
CA SER A 623 -40.63 -13.60 -22.16
C SER A 623 -41.43 -12.26 -22.08
N TYR A 624 -41.32 -11.24 -22.96
CA TYR A 624 -40.80 -11.14 -24.34
C TYR A 624 -39.98 -9.86 -24.67
N LEU A 625 -39.24 -9.90 -25.79
CA LEU A 625 -38.88 -8.77 -26.65
C LEU A 625 -39.82 -8.73 -27.88
N PRO A 626 -40.05 -7.59 -28.55
CA PRO A 626 -40.85 -7.54 -29.78
C PRO A 626 -40.15 -8.27 -30.93
N ALA A 627 -40.93 -8.98 -31.75
CA ALA A 627 -40.43 -9.76 -32.90
C ALA A 627 -40.22 -8.88 -34.15
N PRO A 628 -39.35 -9.31 -35.10
CA PRO A 628 -39.29 -8.72 -36.44
C PRO A 628 -40.61 -8.93 -37.21
N SER A 629 -40.79 -8.21 -38.33
CA SER A 629 -41.96 -8.41 -39.20
C SER A 629 -41.96 -9.82 -39.82
N PRO A 630 -43.13 -10.36 -40.23
CA PRO A 630 -43.22 -11.71 -40.81
C PRO A 630 -42.27 -11.93 -42.00
N GLN A 631 -42.21 -10.98 -42.94
CA GLN A 631 -41.32 -11.05 -44.09
C GLN A 631 -39.83 -11.06 -43.71
N THR A 632 -39.44 -10.35 -42.64
CA THR A 632 -38.06 -10.39 -42.13
C THR A 632 -37.76 -11.70 -41.39
N LEU A 633 -38.74 -12.27 -40.68
CA LEU A 633 -38.60 -13.57 -40.01
C LEU A 633 -38.47 -14.74 -41.00
N GLU A 634 -39.12 -14.67 -42.16
CA GLU A 634 -39.04 -15.68 -43.23
C GLU A 634 -37.73 -15.62 -44.02
N GLN A 635 -37.04 -14.48 -44.01
CA GLN A 635 -35.77 -14.26 -44.73
C GLN A 635 -34.50 -14.46 -43.88
N MET A 636 -34.64 -14.59 -42.55
CA MET A 636 -33.52 -14.86 -41.64
C MET A 636 -33.17 -16.34 -41.59
N ASP A 637 -31.88 -16.68 -41.71
CA ASP A 637 -31.41 -18.03 -41.42
C ASP A 637 -31.48 -18.36 -39.92
N GLU A 638 -31.47 -19.65 -39.59
CA GLU A 638 -31.59 -20.19 -38.22
C GLU A 638 -30.53 -19.61 -37.26
N THR A 639 -29.33 -19.32 -37.78
CA THR A 639 -28.21 -18.69 -37.05
C THR A 639 -28.48 -17.21 -36.78
N GLN A 640 -28.97 -16.48 -37.78
CA GLN A 640 -29.33 -15.05 -37.65
C GLN A 640 -30.47 -14.85 -36.63
N ARG A 641 -31.52 -15.67 -36.72
CA ARG A 641 -32.62 -15.68 -35.74
C ARG A 641 -32.08 -15.93 -34.32
N THR A 642 -31.18 -16.92 -34.16
CA THR A 642 -30.50 -17.24 -32.90
C THR A 642 -29.56 -16.14 -32.38
N GLN A 643 -29.00 -15.29 -33.26
CA GLN A 643 -28.15 -14.16 -32.86
C GLN A 643 -28.96 -12.95 -32.38
N PHE A 644 -30.10 -12.67 -32.99
CA PHE A 644 -30.90 -11.46 -32.71
C PHE A 644 -31.40 -11.43 -31.24
N GLU A 645 -31.74 -12.60 -30.69
CA GLU A 645 -32.23 -12.76 -29.30
C GLU A 645 -31.15 -12.57 -28.21
N ARG A 646 -29.87 -12.45 -28.60
CA ARG A 646 -28.70 -12.52 -27.69
C ARG A 646 -27.94 -11.21 -27.48
N CYS A 647 -28.19 -10.18 -28.29
CA CYS A 647 -27.37 -8.95 -28.30
C CYS A 647 -27.89 -7.82 -27.40
N GLY A 648 -26.98 -7.05 -26.81
CA GLY A 648 -27.26 -5.79 -26.11
C GLY A 648 -25.98 -4.93 -26.02
N MET A 649 -26.05 -3.65 -26.36
CA MET A 649 -24.86 -2.89 -26.76
C MET A 649 -23.79 -2.68 -25.67
N VAL A 650 -22.53 -2.55 -26.11
CA VAL A 650 -21.45 -1.87 -25.36
C VAL A 650 -21.75 -0.37 -25.42
N GLY A 651 -21.52 0.36 -24.33
CA GLY A 651 -21.72 1.82 -24.29
C GLY A 651 -22.88 2.25 -23.38
N PRO A 652 -23.54 3.39 -23.65
CA PRO A 652 -24.56 3.96 -22.77
C PRO A 652 -25.75 3.01 -22.54
N THR A 653 -26.16 2.89 -21.28
CA THR A 653 -27.34 2.12 -20.84
C THR A 653 -28.35 3.03 -20.14
N VAL A 654 -29.29 2.44 -19.39
CA VAL A 654 -30.17 3.16 -18.48
C VAL A 654 -29.44 3.63 -17.21
N LEU A 655 -28.46 2.89 -16.68
CA LEU A 655 -27.85 3.11 -15.35
C LEU A 655 -26.34 3.42 -15.38
N GLY A 656 -25.82 3.88 -16.52
CA GLY A 656 -24.38 4.09 -16.74
C GLY A 656 -23.94 3.35 -18.00
N PHE A 657 -22.77 2.72 -17.99
CA PHE A 657 -22.18 2.09 -19.19
C PHE A 657 -22.09 0.56 -19.08
N CYS A 658 -22.37 -0.14 -20.18
CA CYS A 658 -22.19 -1.57 -20.33
C CYS A 658 -20.76 -1.85 -20.82
N SER A 659 -19.93 -2.52 -20.00
CA SER A 659 -18.56 -2.89 -20.39
C SER A 659 -18.47 -4.21 -21.16
N ALA A 660 -19.50 -5.07 -21.12
CA ALA A 660 -19.42 -6.44 -21.65
C ALA A 660 -20.00 -6.68 -23.06
N GLY A 661 -20.95 -5.86 -23.53
CA GLY A 661 -21.54 -5.99 -24.88
C GLY A 661 -22.40 -7.24 -25.17
N THR A 662 -22.61 -8.10 -24.16
CA THR A 662 -23.43 -9.31 -24.23
C THR A 662 -24.25 -9.40 -22.95
N CYS A 663 -25.58 -9.29 -23.05
CA CYS A 663 -26.45 -9.24 -21.87
C CYS A 663 -26.78 -10.64 -21.35
N VAL A 664 -25.92 -11.20 -20.50
CA VAL A 664 -26.08 -12.55 -19.92
C VAL A 664 -27.27 -12.74 -18.96
N ARG A 665 -27.95 -11.65 -18.57
CA ARG A 665 -29.08 -11.71 -17.62
C ARG A 665 -30.34 -12.24 -18.31
N PRO A 666 -31.11 -13.15 -17.67
CA PRO A 666 -32.45 -13.46 -18.15
C PRO A 666 -33.37 -12.23 -18.01
N ASN A 667 -33.37 -11.60 -16.82
CA ASN A 667 -34.36 -10.60 -16.42
C ASN A 667 -33.80 -9.16 -16.44
N ASN A 668 -34.69 -8.17 -16.36
CA ASN A 668 -34.37 -6.73 -16.28
C ASN A 668 -33.43 -6.21 -17.39
N ARG A 669 -33.38 -6.87 -18.57
CA ARG A 669 -32.39 -6.66 -19.62
C ARG A 669 -32.23 -5.17 -19.98
N GLY A 670 -33.32 -4.53 -20.39
CA GLY A 670 -33.34 -3.14 -20.87
C GLY A 670 -32.87 -2.08 -19.86
N ILE A 671 -32.95 -2.35 -18.55
CA ILE A 671 -32.59 -1.37 -17.52
C ILE A 671 -31.21 -1.59 -16.89
N CYS A 672 -30.50 -2.66 -17.24
CA CYS A 672 -29.20 -3.01 -16.64
C CYS A 672 -29.17 -3.21 -15.10
N ALA A 673 -30.33 -3.35 -14.45
CA ALA A 673 -30.41 -3.70 -13.04
C ALA A 673 -29.88 -5.11 -12.75
N ASN A 674 -29.23 -5.29 -11.59
CA ASN A 674 -28.48 -6.49 -11.20
C ASN A 674 -27.43 -6.95 -12.25
N CYS A 675 -26.92 -6.03 -13.08
CA CYS A 675 -25.88 -6.35 -14.05
C CYS A 675 -24.49 -6.29 -13.41
N PRO A 676 -23.71 -7.39 -13.38
CA PRO A 676 -22.33 -7.36 -12.91
C PRO A 676 -21.40 -6.59 -13.87
N TYR A 677 -21.87 -6.22 -15.07
CA TYR A 677 -21.09 -5.55 -16.12
C TYR A 677 -21.53 -4.10 -16.36
N LEU A 678 -22.28 -3.54 -15.40
CA LEU A 678 -22.63 -2.12 -15.38
C LEU A 678 -21.51 -1.35 -14.66
N VAL A 679 -20.98 -0.32 -15.31
CA VAL A 679 -20.22 0.76 -14.65
C VAL A 679 -21.21 1.90 -14.36
N PRO A 680 -21.55 2.17 -13.08
CA PRO A 680 -22.48 3.24 -12.74
C PRO A 680 -21.87 4.61 -13.06
N HIS A 681 -22.66 5.50 -13.66
CA HIS A 681 -22.19 6.80 -14.13
C HIS A 681 -23.18 7.92 -13.85
N TYR A 682 -22.69 9.03 -13.30
CA TYR A 682 -23.52 10.14 -12.82
C TYR A 682 -24.46 10.75 -13.87
N SER A 683 -24.06 10.79 -15.15
CA SER A 683 -24.92 11.29 -16.25
C SER A 683 -26.22 10.49 -16.44
N ASN A 684 -26.31 9.30 -15.85
CA ASN A 684 -27.49 8.46 -15.85
C ASN A 684 -28.39 8.61 -14.60
N LEU A 685 -28.06 9.47 -13.64
CA LEU A 685 -28.78 9.65 -12.38
C LEU A 685 -30.29 9.91 -12.57
N THR A 686 -30.66 10.75 -13.52
CA THR A 686 -32.07 11.05 -13.85
C THR A 686 -32.81 9.80 -14.33
N LYS A 687 -32.17 8.99 -15.19
CA LYS A 687 -32.73 7.72 -15.70
C LYS A 687 -32.87 6.70 -14.57
N ALA A 688 -31.87 6.60 -13.69
CA ALA A 688 -31.92 5.73 -12.52
C ALA A 688 -33.09 6.10 -11.58
N LYS A 689 -33.25 7.40 -11.26
CA LYS A 689 -34.36 7.91 -10.41
C LYS A 689 -35.74 7.67 -11.03
N ILE A 690 -35.89 7.76 -12.36
CA ILE A 690 -37.13 7.39 -13.06
C ILE A 690 -37.45 5.91 -12.86
N TRP A 691 -36.50 5.01 -13.14
CA TRP A 691 -36.73 3.57 -13.00
C TRP A 691 -36.95 3.14 -11.54
N ARG A 692 -36.30 3.79 -10.58
CA ARG A 692 -36.54 3.60 -9.15
C ARG A 692 -37.99 3.92 -8.78
N ARG A 693 -38.54 5.03 -9.29
CA ARG A 693 -39.97 5.37 -9.11
C ARG A 693 -40.90 4.31 -9.72
N LEU A 694 -40.59 3.82 -10.93
CA LEU A 694 -41.41 2.80 -11.60
C LEU A 694 -41.43 1.48 -10.82
N TYR A 695 -40.28 0.95 -10.39
CA TYR A 695 -40.23 -0.26 -9.58
C TYR A 695 -40.83 -0.05 -8.18
N GLY A 696 -40.75 1.15 -7.59
CA GLY A 696 -41.45 1.48 -6.35
C GLY A 696 -42.99 1.42 -6.47
N LEU A 697 -43.55 1.86 -7.61
CA LEU A 697 -44.96 1.68 -7.93
C LEU A 697 -45.31 0.20 -8.17
N GLN A 698 -44.43 -0.56 -8.81
CA GLN A 698 -44.61 -1.99 -9.04
C GLN A 698 -44.58 -2.81 -7.74
N VAL A 699 -43.72 -2.47 -6.77
CA VAL A 699 -43.77 -3.05 -5.41
C VAL A 699 -45.15 -2.86 -4.81
N LYS A 700 -45.67 -1.63 -4.80
CA LYS A 700 -46.98 -1.34 -4.24
C LYS A 700 -48.10 -2.11 -4.97
N LEU A 701 -48.09 -2.13 -6.30
CA LEU A 701 -49.09 -2.85 -7.09
C LEU A 701 -49.13 -4.35 -6.74
N HIS A 702 -47.96 -4.98 -6.58
CA HIS A 702 -47.88 -6.38 -6.19
C HIS A 702 -48.25 -6.63 -4.72
N ASP A 703 -47.92 -5.73 -3.79
CA ASP A 703 -48.39 -5.81 -2.39
C ASP A 703 -49.93 -5.65 -2.32
N ASP A 704 -50.49 -4.63 -2.97
CA ASP A 704 -51.94 -4.35 -3.06
C ASP A 704 -52.72 -5.53 -3.71
N GLN A 705 -52.05 -6.36 -4.52
CA GLN A 705 -52.59 -7.59 -5.14
C GLN A 705 -52.26 -8.88 -4.38
N GLY A 706 -51.47 -8.84 -3.30
CA GLY A 706 -51.05 -10.02 -2.53
C GLY A 706 -49.94 -10.87 -3.18
N HIS A 707 -49.33 -10.40 -4.27
CA HIS A 707 -48.25 -11.07 -5.01
C HIS A 707 -46.89 -10.93 -4.29
N ALA A 708 -46.77 -11.53 -3.11
CA ALA A 708 -45.61 -11.34 -2.21
C ALA A 708 -44.24 -11.64 -2.84
N VAL A 709 -44.16 -12.60 -3.77
CA VAL A 709 -42.91 -12.97 -4.48
C VAL A 709 -42.50 -11.88 -5.48
N ASP A 710 -43.43 -11.41 -6.31
CA ASP A 710 -43.17 -10.34 -7.28
C ASP A 710 -42.84 -9.02 -6.57
N ALA A 711 -43.53 -8.73 -5.46
CA ALA A 711 -43.25 -7.57 -4.63
C ALA A 711 -41.85 -7.65 -3.98
N ALA A 712 -41.41 -8.84 -3.55
CA ALA A 712 -40.05 -9.05 -3.05
C ALA A 712 -38.99 -8.92 -4.16
N GLN A 713 -39.25 -9.43 -5.37
CA GLN A 713 -38.37 -9.27 -6.53
C GLN A 713 -38.26 -7.79 -6.94
N ALA A 714 -39.39 -7.06 -6.97
CA ALA A 714 -39.40 -5.64 -7.25
C ALA A 714 -38.67 -4.83 -6.17
N ARG A 715 -38.83 -5.16 -4.88
CA ARG A 715 -38.05 -4.56 -3.76
C ARG A 715 -36.54 -4.76 -3.94
N SER A 716 -36.10 -5.94 -4.36
CA SER A 716 -34.69 -6.22 -4.66
C SER A 716 -34.14 -5.32 -5.78
N VAL A 717 -34.94 -5.07 -6.83
CA VAL A 717 -34.57 -4.14 -7.90
C VAL A 717 -34.57 -2.67 -7.43
N VAL A 718 -35.49 -2.27 -6.55
CA VAL A 718 -35.45 -0.92 -5.92
C VAL A 718 -34.16 -0.74 -5.12
N GLN A 719 -33.75 -1.72 -4.31
CA GLN A 719 -32.51 -1.63 -3.51
C GLN A 719 -31.28 -1.47 -4.41
N TYR A 720 -31.18 -2.25 -5.49
CA TYR A 720 -30.08 -2.10 -6.47
C TYR A 720 -30.11 -0.72 -7.14
N LEU A 721 -31.30 -0.22 -7.49
CA LEU A 721 -31.42 1.13 -8.07
C LEU A 721 -30.98 2.21 -7.07
N ASP A 722 -31.29 2.04 -5.79
CA ASP A 722 -30.82 2.93 -4.72
C ASP A 722 -29.29 2.82 -4.48
N ASP A 723 -28.68 1.63 -4.56
CA ASP A 723 -27.21 1.45 -4.56
C ASP A 723 -26.57 2.28 -5.70
N MET A 724 -27.10 2.15 -6.92
CA MET A 724 -26.53 2.79 -8.11
C MET A 724 -26.76 4.31 -8.10
N ILE A 725 -27.94 4.77 -7.68
CA ILE A 725 -28.24 6.19 -7.45
C ILE A 725 -27.25 6.79 -6.46
N ARG A 726 -26.95 6.09 -5.36
CA ARG A 726 -26.04 6.60 -4.34
C ARG A 726 -24.60 6.72 -4.84
N LEU A 727 -24.10 5.73 -5.59
CA LEU A 727 -22.79 5.84 -6.27
C LEU A 727 -22.74 7.01 -7.26
N MET A 728 -23.81 7.23 -8.04
CA MET A 728 -23.90 8.34 -8.99
C MET A 728 -23.90 9.70 -8.30
N GLU A 729 -24.60 9.85 -7.18
CA GLU A 729 -24.61 11.10 -6.39
C GLU A 729 -23.21 11.41 -5.82
N ILE A 730 -22.50 10.39 -5.32
CA ILE A 730 -21.13 10.53 -4.83
C ILE A 730 -20.17 10.99 -5.94
N GLN A 731 -20.29 10.43 -7.15
CA GLN A 731 -19.52 10.87 -8.33
C GLN A 731 -19.77 12.36 -8.68
N ILE A 732 -21.00 12.86 -8.52
CA ILE A 732 -21.30 14.29 -8.73
C ILE A 732 -20.57 15.14 -7.68
N CYS A 733 -20.61 14.75 -6.41
CA CYS A 733 -19.90 15.45 -5.34
C CYS A 733 -18.39 15.53 -5.63
N THR A 734 -17.70 14.42 -5.94
CA THR A 734 -16.25 14.44 -6.26
C THR A 734 -15.91 15.32 -7.47
N ARG A 735 -16.79 15.32 -8.50
CA ARG A 735 -16.63 16.16 -9.70
C ARG A 735 -16.78 17.64 -9.38
N GLN A 736 -17.81 18.00 -8.61
CA GLN A 736 -18.10 19.39 -8.22
C GLN A 736 -17.10 19.95 -7.20
N ASP A 737 -16.49 19.12 -6.35
CA ASP A 737 -15.59 19.55 -5.27
C ASP A 737 -14.15 19.91 -5.73
N GLY A 738 -13.78 19.57 -6.97
CA GLY A 738 -12.44 19.88 -7.50
C GLY A 738 -12.32 19.92 -9.03
N GLY A 739 -13.42 20.06 -9.77
CA GLY A 739 -13.42 20.05 -11.23
C GLY A 739 -12.92 18.72 -11.83
N TYR A 740 -13.08 17.62 -11.09
CA TYR A 740 -12.41 16.36 -11.38
C TYR A 740 -13.24 15.45 -12.31
N LEU A 741 -12.57 14.48 -12.95
CA LEU A 741 -13.19 13.44 -13.80
C LEU A 741 -13.33 12.13 -12.99
N PRO A 742 -14.50 11.81 -12.39
CA PRO A 742 -14.79 10.56 -11.67
C PRO A 742 -14.13 9.31 -12.25
N PHE A 743 -13.88 8.29 -11.41
CA PHE A 743 -13.18 7.08 -11.87
C PHE A 743 -13.75 6.46 -13.16
N ALA A 744 -15.07 6.54 -13.36
CA ALA A 744 -15.74 6.06 -14.56
C ALA A 744 -15.48 6.91 -15.83
N ASP A 745 -15.22 8.21 -15.73
CA ASP A 745 -14.75 9.04 -16.86
C ASP A 745 -13.38 8.56 -17.34
N THR A 746 -12.50 8.09 -16.44
CA THR A 746 -11.19 7.51 -16.82
C THR A 746 -11.28 6.16 -17.55
N LEU A 747 -12.50 5.65 -17.76
CA LEU A 747 -12.81 4.47 -18.57
C LEU A 747 -13.52 4.83 -19.90
N LEU A 748 -13.78 6.12 -20.16
CA LEU A 748 -14.41 6.62 -21.37
C LEU A 748 -13.37 7.27 -22.30
N PRO A 749 -13.45 7.07 -23.62
CA PRO A 749 -12.73 7.91 -24.56
C PRO A 749 -13.32 9.32 -24.51
N HIS A 750 -12.47 10.35 -24.44
CA HIS A 750 -12.91 11.73 -24.68
C HIS A 750 -13.70 11.82 -26.00
N ALA A 751 -14.91 12.36 -25.92
CA ALA A 751 -15.40 13.25 -26.95
C ALA A 751 -14.61 14.56 -26.85
N GLN A 752 -14.31 15.19 -27.98
CA GLN A 752 -13.92 16.58 -28.00
C GLN A 752 -15.22 17.39 -28.09
N ASP A 753 -15.37 18.40 -27.25
CA ASP A 753 -16.48 19.34 -27.36
C ASP A 753 -16.22 20.23 -28.58
N GLU A 754 -16.98 20.01 -29.66
CA GLU A 754 -16.99 20.88 -30.84
C GLU A 754 -17.81 22.15 -30.55
N GLU A 755 -17.33 22.99 -29.62
CA GLU A 755 -17.72 24.40 -29.59
C GLU A 755 -16.84 25.15 -30.61
N GLY A 756 -17.49 25.66 -31.66
CA GLY A 756 -16.81 26.01 -32.91
C GLY A 756 -16.23 27.42 -32.96
N ASP A 757 -15.26 27.61 -33.87
CA ASP A 757 -14.87 28.92 -34.38
C ASP A 757 -16.13 29.65 -34.91
N GLY A 758 -16.47 30.78 -34.28
CA GLY A 758 -17.80 31.39 -34.39
C GLY A 758 -17.83 32.91 -34.17
N LEU A 759 -16.74 33.60 -34.54
CA LEU A 759 -16.37 35.01 -34.28
C LEU A 759 -15.69 35.27 -32.93
#